data_AF-A0A1V9WY65-F1
#
_entry.id   AF-A0A1V9WY65-F1
#
_cell.length_a   1.000
_cell.length_b   1.000
_cell.length_c   1.000
_cell.angle_alpha   90.00
_cell.angle_beta   90.00
_cell.angle_gamma   90.00
#
_symmetry.space_group_name_H-M   'P 1'
#
loop_
_entity.id
_entity.type
_entity.pdbx_description
1 polymer ?
#
loop_
_entity_poly.entity_id
_entity_poly.type
_entity_poly.pdbx_seq_one_letter_code
_entity_poly.pdbx_strand_id
1 'polypeptide(L)'
;MEPPERIQIASMQIEHFRSFDNVYEVRFCSRVTAVVGPNWSGKSNILSALIFGLGRTPEEMCVDDVRSLINDNYARKCRETGQEAYCAVTVLIEGDGRTVPFTRYLYENKHEIYQIDQERCDVAKFRERVTGYGIDVDSWGLVLRQGSIANMVGSTPRSMSMLIEKLSGSHQLTESVNEAEGHLRETLTELVNAKAEFRHLVLEARKMKSYSKTEELRAESIKKEKMLGLAKVWQADEKIRICQNEIENIPEDEEEKARLQALKEERHSVYELLQNCTKKVVCYETSVATARDELRISNRKKQETSVQHSEADERLKTLTARKLKINDCIRETKEKLQDAEAKLPVAKEKVDMSRSALEPVQVNADVLIQLWNLEDQFKKGNPAAFTKAESLEEVRWAFTDAFENLSAEVKFRETKAQLIKDELQTLKQRRDVFERQLDTLDTDIRPVRIRLEELKAMFDKACKEHALQVTKVCELNMQRRLVKAQSERKIRLRETEQVLDRLTALFGSSRVLGVISNLVSPCKPAYAAAVRQVLGPYMQAVVVDSRNTLKECVAYLKTSQEPSIQMLVLPLTAPAYRPLPKTAEGRVALFSSICLVSPSLPLHIQDRIWHLIADLCSDVLFCDDVSSIKMIATSKGHRFSVVMSDGSFLSKNGVFEICPQVMRSSSTDSTAEDVLEQLSMAKAELRETESILGRITELHHLKQKYMSMKQQHRDAQSRLELLTKEVSKQN
;
A
#
# COMPACT_ATOMS: atom_id res chain seq x y z
N MET A 1 -22.22 39.70 42.70
CA MET A 1 -22.68 40.98 43.27
C MET A 1 -22.38 42.04 42.22
N GLU A 2 -23.34 42.90 41.89
CA GLU A 2 -23.05 44.07 41.07
C GLU A 2 -22.12 45.00 41.85
N PRO A 3 -21.09 45.60 41.21
CA PRO A 3 -20.18 46.50 41.90
C PRO A 3 -20.91 47.80 42.31
N PRO A 4 -20.61 48.37 43.50
CA PRO A 4 -21.15 49.65 43.95
C PRO A 4 -20.94 50.79 42.95
N GLU A 5 -21.87 51.76 42.88
CA GLU A 5 -21.78 52.91 41.96
C GLU A 5 -20.60 53.85 42.26
N ARG A 6 -20.14 53.90 43.52
CA ARG A 6 -18.94 54.65 43.94
C ARG A 6 -18.21 53.90 45.05
N ILE A 7 -16.89 53.77 44.88
CA ILE A 7 -16.01 53.02 45.77
C ILE A 7 -14.81 53.89 46.09
N GLN A 8 -14.46 54.01 47.37
CA GLN A 8 -13.28 54.75 47.80
C GLN A 8 -12.55 54.00 48.92
N ILE A 9 -11.24 54.17 48.95
CA ILE A 9 -10.44 53.74 50.10
C ILE A 9 -10.49 54.89 51.10
N ALA A 10 -11.17 54.73 52.24
CA ALA A 10 -11.37 55.80 53.21
C ALA A 10 -10.09 56.08 54.02
N SER A 11 -9.48 55.01 54.54
CA SER A 11 -8.22 55.07 55.26
C SER A 11 -7.49 53.74 55.25
N MET A 12 -6.21 53.79 55.61
CA MET A 12 -5.35 52.62 55.77
C MET A 12 -4.58 52.74 57.08
N GLN A 13 -4.64 51.71 57.90
CA GLN A 13 -3.80 51.58 59.10
C GLN A 13 -2.60 50.69 58.76
N ILE A 14 -1.40 51.17 59.07
CA ILE A 14 -0.14 50.48 58.86
C ILE A 14 0.49 50.19 60.23
N GLU A 15 0.79 48.92 60.50
CA GLU A 15 1.42 48.47 61.74
C GLU A 15 2.74 47.76 61.42
N HIS A 16 3.83 48.26 61.99
CA HIS A 16 5.15 47.59 61.97
C HIS A 16 5.67 47.22 60.57
N PHE A 17 5.28 47.96 59.53
CA PHE A 17 5.58 47.67 58.12
C PHE A 17 6.73 48.51 57.59
N ARG A 18 7.82 47.88 57.13
CA ARG A 18 9.02 48.53 56.56
C ARG A 18 9.53 49.73 57.37
N SER A 19 9.29 50.96 56.91
CA SER A 19 9.77 52.19 57.57
C SER A 19 8.91 52.62 58.75
N PHE A 20 7.75 52.00 58.96
CA PHE A 20 6.79 52.33 59.99
C PHE A 20 6.99 51.39 61.18
N ASP A 21 7.47 51.90 62.31
CA ASP A 21 7.80 51.11 63.50
C ASP A 21 6.64 50.99 64.50
N ASN A 22 5.67 51.90 64.43
CA ASN A 22 4.45 51.94 65.23
C ASN A 22 3.19 51.83 64.34
N VAL A 23 2.02 52.05 64.94
CA VAL A 23 0.73 52.13 64.24
C VAL A 23 0.55 53.52 63.65
N TYR A 24 0.32 53.60 62.35
CA TYR A 24 0.06 54.85 61.62
C TYR A 24 -1.25 54.75 60.86
N GLU A 25 -2.07 55.80 60.93
CA GLU A 25 -3.30 55.93 60.15
C GLU A 25 -3.07 56.91 58.99
N VAL A 26 -3.30 56.44 57.76
CA VAL A 26 -3.27 57.25 56.54
C VAL A 26 -4.70 57.41 56.04
N ARG A 27 -5.20 58.64 55.96
CA ARG A 27 -6.53 58.94 55.42
C ARG A 27 -6.41 59.41 53.97
N PHE A 28 -7.29 58.93 53.10
CA PHE A 28 -7.32 59.31 51.69
C PHE A 28 -8.50 60.23 51.41
N CYS A 29 -8.32 61.14 50.45
CA CYS A 29 -9.37 62.04 49.98
C CYS A 29 -10.16 61.40 48.84
N SER A 30 -11.45 61.77 48.73
CA SER A 30 -12.45 61.12 47.85
C SER A 30 -12.25 61.27 46.34
N ARG A 31 -11.27 62.06 45.87
CA ARG A 31 -11.02 62.26 44.41
C ARG A 31 -9.56 62.09 44.03
N VAL A 32 -8.67 62.89 44.62
CA VAL A 32 -7.23 62.84 44.35
C VAL A 32 -6.47 63.01 45.66
N THR A 33 -5.51 62.13 45.92
CA THR A 33 -4.62 62.22 47.08
C THR A 33 -3.18 62.34 46.61
N ALA A 34 -2.50 63.43 46.96
CA ALA A 34 -1.08 63.64 46.66
C ALA A 34 -0.21 63.32 47.88
N VAL A 35 0.71 62.37 47.74
CA VAL A 35 1.66 61.99 48.80
C VAL A 35 3.00 62.68 48.53
N VAL A 36 3.35 63.67 49.36
CA VAL A 36 4.58 64.49 49.21
C VAL A 36 5.52 64.30 50.39
N GLY A 37 6.82 64.55 50.18
CA GLY A 37 7.84 64.44 51.21
C GLY A 37 9.26 64.43 50.63
N PRO A 38 10.32 64.50 51.47
CA PRO A 38 11.71 64.45 51.02
C PRO A 38 12.11 63.05 50.52
N ASN A 39 13.14 62.94 49.68
CA ASN A 39 13.63 61.63 49.22
C ASN A 39 13.92 60.72 50.42
N TRP A 40 13.58 59.43 50.30
CA TRP A 40 13.71 58.43 51.37
C TRP A 40 12.77 58.57 52.58
N SER A 41 11.78 59.46 52.53
CA SER A 41 10.77 59.61 53.59
C SER A 41 9.70 58.50 53.66
N GLY A 42 9.91 57.37 52.99
CA GLY A 42 8.94 56.25 52.99
C GLY A 42 7.71 56.39 52.06
N LYS A 43 7.67 57.38 51.16
CA LYS A 43 6.53 57.59 50.22
C LYS A 43 6.15 56.33 49.43
N SER A 44 7.14 55.65 48.85
CA SER A 44 6.90 54.42 48.08
C SER A 44 6.44 53.26 48.98
N ASN A 45 6.75 53.29 50.28
CA ASN A 45 6.31 52.26 51.22
C ASN A 45 4.83 52.38 51.58
N ILE A 46 4.22 53.57 51.46
CA ILE A 46 2.77 53.74 51.60
C ILE A 46 2.03 53.01 50.48
N LEU A 47 2.51 53.15 49.24
CA LEU A 47 1.96 52.41 48.09
C LEU A 47 2.17 50.89 48.26
N SER A 48 3.35 50.47 48.73
CA SER A 48 3.61 49.06 49.04
C SER A 48 2.68 48.52 50.14
N ALA A 49 2.42 49.29 51.20
CA ALA A 49 1.50 48.88 52.26
C ALA A 49 0.07 48.71 51.72
N LEU A 50 -0.39 49.65 50.88
CA LEU A 50 -1.71 49.58 50.25
C LEU A 50 -1.88 48.30 49.42
N ILE A 51 -0.90 48.00 48.57
CA ILE A 51 -0.90 46.81 47.72
C ILE A 51 -0.85 45.52 48.54
N PHE A 52 -0.08 45.53 49.64
CA PHE A 52 0.01 44.40 50.56
C PHE A 52 -1.34 44.14 51.24
N GLY A 53 -1.99 45.19 51.72
CA GLY A 53 -3.32 45.13 52.36
C GLY A 53 -4.43 44.70 51.40
N LEU A 54 -4.33 45.03 50.12
CA LEU A 54 -5.27 44.57 49.08
C LEU A 54 -5.08 43.09 48.67
N GLY A 55 -4.03 42.42 49.15
CA GLY A 55 -3.86 40.97 48.98
C GLY A 55 -2.99 40.52 47.80
N ARG A 56 -2.10 41.38 47.28
CA ARG A 56 -1.05 40.95 46.32
C ARG A 56 -0.03 40.03 46.97
N THR A 57 0.41 39.00 46.25
CA THR A 57 1.46 38.12 46.77
C THR A 57 2.81 38.85 46.88
N PRO A 58 3.71 38.45 47.81
CA PRO A 58 5.03 39.07 47.93
C PRO A 58 5.87 39.00 46.64
N GLU A 59 5.63 37.96 45.82
CA GLU A 59 6.22 37.76 44.48
C GLU A 59 5.74 38.83 43.49
N GLU A 60 4.43 39.11 43.45
CA GLU A 60 3.83 40.19 42.65
C GLU A 60 4.27 41.59 43.14
N MET A 61 4.67 41.70 44.41
CA MET A 61 5.21 42.93 44.98
C MET A 61 6.69 43.16 44.63
N CYS A 62 7.37 42.14 44.08
CA CYS A 62 8.81 42.10 43.77
C CYS A 62 9.68 42.25 45.04
N VAL A 63 9.35 41.51 46.09
CA VAL A 63 10.10 41.50 47.35
C VAL A 63 10.77 40.13 47.52
N ASP A 64 12.10 40.11 47.46
CA ASP A 64 12.89 38.87 47.51
C ASP A 64 12.82 38.16 48.88
N ASP A 65 12.72 38.93 49.97
CA ASP A 65 12.54 38.40 51.31
C ASP A 65 11.28 38.97 51.97
N VAL A 66 10.28 38.12 52.18
CA VAL A 66 9.00 38.47 52.81
C VAL A 66 9.20 39.06 54.21
N ARG A 67 10.27 38.66 54.93
CA ARG A 67 10.61 39.20 56.25
C ARG A 67 11.01 40.68 56.22
N SER A 68 11.52 41.16 55.09
CA SER A 68 11.88 42.58 54.89
C SER A 68 10.67 43.52 54.91
N LEU A 69 9.45 42.97 54.90
CA LEU A 69 8.23 43.76 55.08
C LEU A 69 7.99 44.14 56.54
N ILE A 70 8.57 43.42 57.50
CA ILE A 70 8.49 43.74 58.92
C ILE A 70 9.57 44.80 59.25
N ASN A 71 9.22 45.81 60.03
CA ASN A 71 10.16 46.85 60.45
C ASN A 71 11.30 46.27 61.32
N ASP A 72 12.55 46.55 60.94
CA ASP A 72 13.74 46.02 61.62
C ASP A 72 13.87 46.46 63.09
N ASN A 73 13.47 47.69 63.42
CA ASN A 73 13.53 48.21 64.79
C ASN A 73 12.49 47.53 65.68
N TYR A 74 11.30 47.26 65.14
CA TYR A 74 10.27 46.50 65.83
C TYR A 74 10.68 45.04 66.02
N ALA A 75 11.16 44.38 64.97
CA ALA A 75 11.64 43.01 65.03
C ALA A 75 12.80 42.83 66.03
N ARG A 76 13.65 43.85 66.24
CA ARG A 76 14.70 43.84 67.27
C ARG A 76 14.10 43.90 68.68
N LYS A 77 13.14 44.79 68.93
CA LYS A 77 12.44 44.91 70.23
C LYS A 77 11.66 43.64 70.60
N CYS A 78 11.01 43.00 69.63
CA CYS A 78 10.31 41.73 69.84
C CYS A 78 11.26 40.60 70.25
N ARG A 79 12.45 40.52 69.63
CA ARG A 79 13.50 39.56 70.01
C ARG A 79 14.05 39.78 71.43
N GLU A 80 14.15 41.03 71.87
CA GLU A 80 14.58 41.38 73.23
C GLU A 80 13.52 41.05 74.30
N THR A 81 12.24 41.04 73.92
CA THR A 81 11.09 40.81 74.82
C THR A 81 10.50 39.39 74.72
N GLY A 82 11.00 38.56 73.80
CA GLY A 82 10.51 37.20 73.56
C GLY A 82 9.15 37.12 72.85
N GLN A 83 8.70 38.20 72.22
CA GLN A 83 7.45 38.25 71.43
C GLN A 83 7.72 37.95 69.96
N GLU A 84 6.75 37.37 69.25
CA GLU A 84 6.85 37.15 67.81
C GLU A 84 6.62 38.46 67.04
N ALA A 85 7.53 38.81 66.14
CA ALA A 85 7.38 40.01 65.32
C ALA A 85 6.35 39.78 64.20
N TYR A 86 5.52 40.79 63.95
CA TYR A 86 4.55 40.80 62.87
C TYR A 86 4.45 42.19 62.23
N CYS A 87 3.87 42.26 61.04
CA CYS A 87 3.34 43.49 60.47
C CYS A 87 1.90 43.28 60.01
N ALA A 88 1.11 44.36 60.06
CA ALA A 88 -0.29 44.33 59.66
C ALA A 88 -0.64 45.56 58.84
N VAL A 89 -1.48 45.38 57.82
CA VAL A 89 -2.08 46.51 57.11
C VAL A 89 -3.59 46.28 57.03
N THR A 90 -4.34 47.27 57.49
CA THR A 90 -5.80 47.32 57.40
C THR A 90 -6.21 48.39 56.40
N VAL A 91 -6.91 48.01 55.34
CA VAL A 91 -7.46 48.92 54.32
C VAL A 91 -8.97 49.01 54.52
N LEU A 92 -9.49 50.21 54.73
CA LEU A 92 -10.92 50.46 54.86
C LEU A 92 -11.48 50.86 53.50
N ILE A 93 -12.29 49.97 52.91
CA ILE A 93 -12.96 50.21 51.63
C ILE A 93 -14.41 50.59 51.91
N GLU A 94 -14.84 51.72 51.36
CA GLU A 94 -16.19 52.24 51.46
C GLU A 94 -16.93 52.05 50.13
N GLY A 95 -18.10 51.41 50.19
CA GLY A 95 -19.00 51.19 49.05
C GLY A 95 -20.44 51.04 49.54
N ASP A 96 -21.41 51.59 48.80
CA ASP A 96 -22.85 51.54 49.11
C ASP A 96 -23.21 51.92 50.57
N GLY A 97 -22.52 52.92 51.13
CA GLY A 97 -22.76 53.41 52.49
C GLY A 97 -22.27 52.49 53.61
N ARG A 98 -21.47 51.46 53.30
CA ARG A 98 -20.81 50.59 54.28
C ARG A 98 -19.30 50.69 54.15
N THR A 99 -18.61 50.73 55.28
CA THR A 99 -17.14 50.69 55.36
C THR A 99 -16.73 49.32 55.89
N VAL A 100 -15.94 48.58 55.10
CA VAL A 100 -15.48 47.24 55.47
C VAL A 100 -13.96 47.25 55.63
N PRO A 101 -13.42 46.80 56.79
CA PRO A 101 -11.98 46.67 56.98
C PRO A 101 -11.46 45.36 56.38
N PHE A 102 -10.42 45.47 55.57
CA PHE A 102 -9.65 44.37 55.02
C PHE A 102 -8.27 44.37 55.67
N THR A 103 -7.97 43.36 56.48
CA THR A 103 -6.71 43.29 57.22
C THR A 103 -5.87 42.10 56.79
N ARG A 104 -4.59 42.34 56.54
CA ARG A 104 -3.60 41.29 56.31
C ARG A 104 -2.49 41.37 57.34
N TYR A 105 -2.23 40.25 58.00
CA TYR A 105 -1.11 40.05 58.92
C TYR A 105 -0.03 39.20 58.28
N LEU A 106 1.22 39.53 58.57
CA LEU A 106 2.39 38.72 58.24
C LEU A 106 3.27 38.58 59.49
N TYR A 107 3.56 37.34 59.88
CA TYR A 107 4.41 37.00 61.00
C TYR A 107 5.83 36.65 60.53
N GLU A 108 6.83 36.77 61.41
CA GLU A 108 8.24 36.48 61.12
C GLU A 108 8.50 35.03 60.65
N ASN A 109 7.64 34.11 61.08
CA ASN A 109 7.59 32.70 60.65
C ASN A 109 7.06 32.51 59.21
N LYS A 110 6.77 33.60 58.48
CA LYS A 110 6.17 33.64 57.13
C LYS A 110 4.70 33.17 57.07
N HIS A 111 4.03 33.07 58.21
CA HIS A 111 2.60 32.81 58.28
C HIS A 111 1.84 34.10 57.97
N GLU A 112 0.85 33.99 57.09
CA GLU A 112 -0.03 35.11 56.72
C GLU A 112 -1.45 34.85 57.24
N ILE A 113 -2.14 35.89 57.69
CA ILE A 113 -3.56 35.79 58.10
C ILE A 113 -4.34 36.90 57.40
N TYR A 114 -5.43 36.52 56.74
CA TYR A 114 -6.33 37.43 56.02
C TYR A 114 -7.64 37.56 56.79
N GLN A 115 -8.11 38.79 56.97
CA GLN A 115 -9.35 39.09 57.68
C GLN A 115 -10.21 40.08 56.91
N ILE A 116 -11.52 39.85 56.90
CA ILE A 116 -12.54 40.77 56.37
C ILE A 116 -13.52 41.01 57.51
N ASP A 117 -13.74 42.27 57.87
CA ASP A 117 -14.64 42.63 58.98
C ASP A 117 -14.28 41.90 60.30
N GLN A 118 -12.97 41.75 60.54
CA GLN A 118 -12.37 41.04 61.69
C GLN A 118 -12.56 39.50 61.68
N GLU A 119 -13.20 38.92 60.66
CA GLU A 119 -13.33 37.48 60.49
C GLU A 119 -12.21 36.90 59.60
N ARG A 120 -11.60 35.80 60.03
CA ARG A 120 -10.53 35.13 59.25
C ARG A 120 -11.10 34.46 58.00
N CYS A 121 -10.41 34.62 56.88
CA CYS A 121 -10.79 34.02 55.60
C CYS A 121 -9.59 33.48 54.82
N ASP A 122 -9.88 32.61 53.85
CA ASP A 122 -8.87 32.12 52.90
C ASP A 122 -8.50 33.21 51.89
N VAL A 123 -7.27 33.17 51.37
CA VAL A 123 -6.75 34.14 50.38
C VAL A 123 -7.67 34.25 49.16
N ALA A 124 -8.21 33.13 48.67
CA ALA A 124 -9.12 33.11 47.52
C ALA A 124 -10.41 33.89 47.80
N LYS A 125 -11.01 33.71 48.97
CA LYS A 125 -12.22 34.43 49.40
C LYS A 125 -11.94 35.90 49.67
N PHE A 126 -10.77 36.21 50.22
CA PHE A 126 -10.30 37.58 50.40
C PHE A 126 -10.22 38.33 49.07
N ARG A 127 -9.54 37.74 48.08
CA ARG A 127 -9.42 38.30 46.73
C ARG A 127 -10.77 38.44 46.04
N GLU A 128 -11.60 37.39 46.06
CA GLU A 128 -12.94 37.41 45.47
C GLU A 128 -13.79 38.57 46.03
N ARG A 129 -13.71 38.82 47.34
CA ARG A 129 -14.45 39.90 48.00
C ARG A 129 -13.93 41.28 47.60
N VAL A 130 -12.61 41.46 47.48
CA VAL A 130 -12.00 42.71 46.98
C VAL A 130 -12.38 42.97 45.52
N THR A 131 -12.35 41.94 44.66
CA THR A 131 -12.83 42.00 43.27
C THR A 131 -14.33 42.31 43.20
N GLY A 132 -15.12 41.84 44.18
CA GLY A 132 -16.54 42.19 44.33
C GLY A 132 -16.79 43.68 44.57
N TYR A 133 -15.83 44.41 45.14
CA TYR A 133 -15.80 45.87 45.22
C TYR A 133 -15.15 46.52 43.98
N GLY A 134 -15.11 45.84 42.83
CA GLY A 134 -14.57 46.41 41.59
C GLY A 134 -13.06 46.70 41.60
N ILE A 135 -12.34 46.31 42.65
CA ILE A 135 -10.89 46.45 42.74
C ILE A 135 -10.26 45.12 42.30
N ASP A 136 -9.81 45.07 41.05
CA ASP A 136 -9.04 43.93 40.56
C ASP A 136 -7.56 44.08 40.97
N VAL A 137 -7.17 43.31 41.98
CA VAL A 137 -5.83 43.33 42.61
C VAL A 137 -4.73 42.93 41.61
N ASP A 138 -5.09 42.08 40.65
CA ASP A 138 -4.18 41.55 39.62
C ASP A 138 -4.18 42.43 38.35
N SER A 139 -5.09 43.42 38.27
CA SER A 139 -5.14 44.35 37.14
C SER A 139 -3.89 45.24 37.08
N TRP A 140 -3.35 45.37 35.87
CA TRP A 140 -2.20 46.22 35.58
C TRP A 140 -2.52 47.71 35.82
N GLY A 141 -3.78 48.13 35.65
CA GLY A 141 -4.21 49.52 35.81
C GLY A 141 -4.26 50.03 37.25
N LEU A 142 -4.19 49.14 38.25
CA LEU A 142 -4.30 49.52 39.66
C LEU A 142 -3.02 50.18 40.21
N VAL A 143 -1.84 49.81 39.71
CA VAL A 143 -0.55 50.27 40.26
C VAL A 143 0.45 50.60 39.15
N LEU A 144 0.80 51.88 39.02
CA LEU A 144 1.85 52.35 38.12
C LEU A 144 3.08 52.76 38.94
N ARG A 145 4.18 52.00 38.82
CA ARG A 145 5.46 52.31 39.48
C ARG A 145 6.34 53.16 38.57
N GLN A 146 7.32 53.82 39.17
CA GLN A 146 8.38 54.48 38.39
C GLN A 146 9.09 53.45 37.50
N GLY A 147 9.20 53.74 36.20
CA GLY A 147 9.75 52.82 35.19
C GLY A 147 8.72 51.89 34.51
N SER A 148 7.50 51.75 35.04
CA SER A 148 6.44 50.93 34.41
C SER A 148 6.06 51.43 33.00
N ILE A 149 6.07 52.75 32.79
CA ILE A 149 5.79 53.37 31.48
C ILE A 149 6.90 53.06 30.48
N ALA A 150 8.18 53.12 30.90
CA ALA A 150 9.31 52.79 30.02
C ALA A 150 9.29 51.31 29.60
N ASN A 151 8.93 50.41 30.53
CA ASN A 151 8.76 48.98 30.23
C ASN A 151 7.60 48.71 29.28
N MET A 152 6.52 49.49 29.35
CA MET A 152 5.41 49.42 28.39
C MET A 152 5.88 49.77 26.98
N VAL A 153 6.61 50.88 26.83
CA VAL A 153 7.13 51.35 25.54
C VAL A 153 8.11 50.35 24.92
N GLY A 154 8.88 49.62 25.76
CA GLY A 154 9.80 48.58 25.31
C GLY A 154 9.20 47.17 25.15
N SER A 155 7.91 46.98 25.44
CA SER A 155 7.29 45.65 25.41
C SER A 155 6.98 45.17 23.99
N THR A 156 6.94 43.85 23.78
CA THR A 156 6.58 43.28 22.48
C THR A 156 5.10 43.50 22.18
N PRO A 157 4.70 43.65 20.90
CA PRO A 157 3.29 43.83 20.52
C PRO A 157 2.36 42.74 21.05
N ARG A 158 2.88 41.51 21.20
CA ARG A 158 2.13 40.38 21.77
C ARG A 158 1.87 40.54 23.27
N SER A 159 2.88 40.98 24.03
CA SER A 159 2.72 41.29 25.46
C SER A 159 1.74 42.45 25.66
N MET A 160 1.83 43.47 24.81
CA MET A 160 0.89 44.61 24.81
C MET A 160 -0.55 44.17 24.51
N SER A 161 -0.73 43.28 23.53
CA SER A 161 -2.05 42.75 23.19
C SER A 161 -2.66 41.95 24.35
N MET A 162 -1.87 41.15 25.05
CA MET A 162 -2.33 40.44 26.26
C MET A 162 -2.70 41.39 27.39
N LEU A 163 -1.95 42.48 27.58
CA LEU A 163 -2.27 43.51 28.58
C LEU A 163 -3.62 44.18 28.27
N ILE A 164 -3.84 44.56 27.01
CA ILE A 164 -5.12 45.14 26.55
C ILE A 164 -6.26 44.13 26.71
N GLU A 165 -6.02 42.87 26.36
CA GLU A 165 -7.00 41.79 26.48
C GLU A 165 -7.41 41.52 27.93
N LYS A 166 -6.45 41.57 28.87
CA LYS A 166 -6.73 41.52 30.31
C LYS A 166 -7.54 42.72 30.80
N LEU A 167 -7.18 43.93 30.37
CA LEU A 167 -7.93 45.15 30.71
C LEU A 167 -9.37 45.14 30.16
N SER A 168 -9.58 44.50 29.00
CA SER A 168 -10.91 44.37 28.38
C SER A 168 -11.79 43.28 29.01
N GLY A 169 -11.24 42.42 29.87
CA GLY A 169 -11.93 41.23 30.40
C GLY A 169 -12.10 40.07 29.40
N SER A 170 -11.74 40.26 28.12
CA SER A 170 -11.85 39.24 27.06
C SER A 170 -10.95 38.01 27.30
N HIS A 171 -9.97 38.12 28.20
CA HIS A 171 -9.06 37.03 28.54
C HIS A 171 -9.78 35.75 29.02
N GLN A 172 -10.94 35.90 29.67
CA GLN A 172 -11.75 34.77 30.13
C GLN A 172 -12.32 33.92 28.98
N LEU A 173 -12.57 34.53 27.82
CA LEU A 173 -13.08 33.85 26.63
C LEU A 173 -11.96 33.17 25.83
N THR A 174 -10.75 33.74 25.82
CA THR A 174 -9.61 33.16 25.11
C THR A 174 -9.21 31.78 25.63
N GLU A 175 -9.30 31.54 26.94
CA GLU A 175 -8.99 30.23 27.52
C GLU A 175 -9.97 29.17 27.00
N SER A 176 -11.27 29.45 27.08
CA SER A 176 -12.31 28.53 26.58
C SER A 176 -12.20 28.25 25.07
N VAL A 177 -11.85 29.25 24.27
CA VAL A 177 -11.64 29.07 22.82
C VAL A 177 -10.42 28.20 22.55
N ASN A 178 -9.30 28.43 23.23
CA ASN A 178 -8.08 27.66 23.04
C ASN A 178 -8.26 26.20 23.48
N GLU A 179 -8.99 25.95 24.56
CA GLU A 179 -9.35 24.59 25.02
C GLU A 179 -10.22 23.87 23.98
N ALA A 180 -11.24 24.54 23.45
CA ALA A 180 -12.11 23.97 22.41
C ALA A 180 -11.35 23.65 21.12
N GLU A 181 -10.44 24.53 20.69
CA GLU A 181 -9.58 24.30 19.53
C GLU A 181 -8.57 23.15 19.77
N GLY A 182 -8.04 23.04 20.99
CA GLY A 182 -7.18 21.93 21.42
C GLY A 182 -7.90 20.59 21.29
N HIS A 183 -9.08 20.47 21.89
CA HIS A 183 -9.91 19.28 21.81
C HIS A 183 -10.35 18.94 20.37
N LEU A 184 -10.61 19.95 19.53
CA LEU A 184 -10.88 19.72 18.11
C LEU A 184 -9.66 19.12 17.39
N ARG A 185 -8.45 19.62 17.66
CA ARG A 185 -7.22 19.08 17.06
C ARG A 185 -6.98 17.63 17.48
N GLU A 186 -7.14 17.32 18.76
CA GLU A 186 -7.01 15.95 19.29
C GLU A 186 -8.03 14.99 18.65
N THR A 187 -9.31 15.36 18.61
CA THR A 187 -10.34 14.52 17.98
C THR A 187 -10.12 14.33 16.48
N LEU A 188 -9.55 15.32 15.79
CA LEU A 188 -9.19 15.19 14.37
C LEU A 188 -8.01 14.24 14.15
N THR A 189 -6.97 14.28 14.99
CA THR A 189 -5.83 13.36 14.87
C THR A 189 -6.26 11.92 15.16
N GLU A 190 -7.07 11.71 16.21
CA GLU A 190 -7.68 10.41 16.51
C GLU A 190 -8.52 9.88 15.34
N LEU A 191 -9.34 10.73 14.72
CA LEU A 191 -10.17 10.34 13.59
C LEU A 191 -9.33 9.97 12.35
N VAL A 192 -8.24 10.69 12.09
CA VAL A 192 -7.31 10.37 10.99
C VAL A 192 -6.66 9.01 11.22
N ASN A 193 -6.20 8.73 12.44
CA ASN A 193 -5.61 7.45 12.81
C ASN A 193 -6.64 6.31 12.70
N ALA A 194 -7.83 6.48 13.26
CA ALA A 194 -8.93 5.51 13.17
C ALA A 194 -9.34 5.23 11.71
N LYS A 195 -9.35 6.25 10.83
CA LYS A 195 -9.59 6.05 9.39
C LYS A 195 -8.48 5.25 8.71
N ALA A 196 -7.22 5.46 9.09
CA ALA A 196 -6.09 4.71 8.54
C ALA A 196 -6.15 3.24 8.96
N GLU A 197 -6.39 2.97 10.25
CA GLU A 197 -6.60 1.63 10.79
C GLU A 197 -7.77 0.92 10.10
N PHE A 198 -8.91 1.59 9.97
CA PHE A 198 -10.07 1.05 9.27
C PHE A 198 -9.76 0.66 7.82
N ARG A 199 -9.05 1.53 7.07
CA ARG A 199 -8.62 1.22 5.69
C ARG A 199 -7.70 0.00 5.65
N HIS A 200 -6.78 -0.13 6.60
CA HIS A 200 -5.88 -1.28 6.69
C HIS A 200 -6.67 -2.57 6.89
N LEU A 201 -7.57 -2.58 7.88
CA LEU A 201 -8.46 -3.71 8.13
C LEU A 201 -9.26 -4.06 6.86
N VAL A 202 -9.79 -3.07 6.12
CA VAL A 202 -10.63 -3.33 4.91
C VAL A 202 -9.81 -4.05 3.84
N LEU A 203 -8.54 -3.65 3.68
CA LEU A 203 -7.63 -4.29 2.74
C LEU A 203 -7.31 -5.72 3.17
N GLU A 204 -7.07 -5.96 4.46
CA GLU A 204 -6.84 -7.29 5.00
C GLU A 204 -8.06 -8.20 4.86
N ALA A 205 -9.26 -7.72 5.18
CA ALA A 205 -10.49 -8.48 4.99
C ALA A 205 -10.76 -8.82 3.52
N ARG A 206 -10.44 -7.91 2.58
CA ARG A 206 -10.53 -8.18 1.14
C ARG A 206 -9.54 -9.26 0.71
N LYS A 207 -8.28 -9.17 1.14
CA LYS A 207 -7.25 -10.20 0.88
C LYS A 207 -7.71 -11.55 1.43
N MET A 208 -8.17 -11.60 2.67
CA MET A 208 -8.66 -12.82 3.32
C MET A 208 -9.88 -13.43 2.60
N LYS A 209 -10.80 -12.60 2.08
CA LYS A 209 -11.92 -13.08 1.24
C LYS A 209 -11.43 -13.73 -0.05
N SER A 210 -10.46 -13.14 -0.75
CA SER A 210 -9.88 -13.76 -1.95
C SER A 210 -9.13 -15.05 -1.63
N TYR A 211 -8.32 -15.09 -0.57
CA TYR A 211 -7.54 -16.27 -0.18
C TYR A 211 -8.44 -17.46 0.15
N SER A 212 -9.48 -17.27 0.98
CA SER A 212 -10.36 -18.39 1.30
C SER A 212 -11.22 -18.84 0.11
N LYS A 213 -11.61 -17.95 -0.81
CA LYS A 213 -12.29 -18.38 -2.05
C LYS A 213 -11.38 -19.27 -2.91
N THR A 214 -10.07 -18.98 -2.95
CA THR A 214 -9.10 -19.83 -3.63
C THR A 214 -8.87 -21.16 -2.91
N GLU A 215 -8.86 -21.17 -1.57
CA GLU A 215 -8.77 -22.40 -0.76
C GLU A 215 -10.01 -23.29 -0.91
N GLU A 216 -11.22 -22.70 -0.95
CA GLU A 216 -12.47 -23.42 -1.21
C GLU A 216 -12.45 -24.14 -2.57
N LEU A 217 -12.06 -23.41 -3.64
CA LEU A 217 -11.92 -23.99 -4.98
C LEU A 217 -10.86 -25.11 -5.02
N ARG A 218 -9.77 -24.95 -4.27
CA ARG A 218 -8.73 -25.97 -4.14
C ARG A 218 -9.26 -27.22 -3.43
N ALA A 219 -9.97 -27.05 -2.31
CA ALA A 219 -10.59 -28.15 -1.59
C ALA A 219 -11.64 -28.89 -2.44
N GLU A 220 -12.45 -28.18 -3.21
CA GLU A 220 -13.40 -28.77 -4.16
C GLU A 220 -12.71 -29.56 -5.27
N SER A 221 -11.60 -29.04 -5.81
CA SER A 221 -10.81 -29.70 -6.86
C SER A 221 -10.22 -31.03 -6.36
N ILE A 222 -9.61 -31.03 -5.17
CA ILE A 222 -9.07 -32.25 -4.54
C ILE A 222 -10.19 -33.24 -4.24
N LYS A 223 -11.37 -32.78 -3.82
CA LYS A 223 -12.54 -33.64 -3.59
C LYS A 223 -13.02 -34.31 -4.88
N LYS A 224 -13.04 -33.59 -6.01
CA LYS A 224 -13.37 -34.15 -7.34
C LYS A 224 -12.34 -35.18 -7.79
N GLU A 225 -11.04 -34.91 -7.59
CA GLU A 225 -9.98 -35.87 -7.88
C GLU A 225 -10.10 -37.15 -7.03
N LYS A 226 -10.42 -37.02 -5.74
CA LYS A 226 -10.72 -38.17 -4.87
C LYS A 226 -11.88 -39.01 -5.41
N MET A 227 -12.99 -38.38 -5.80
CA MET A 227 -14.16 -39.08 -6.37
C MET A 227 -13.80 -39.83 -7.66
N LEU A 228 -13.00 -39.22 -8.53
CA LEU A 228 -12.52 -39.86 -9.75
C LEU A 228 -11.56 -41.03 -9.44
N GLY A 229 -10.72 -40.90 -8.42
CA GLY A 229 -9.87 -41.98 -7.91
C GLY A 229 -10.68 -43.16 -7.38
N LEU A 230 -11.72 -42.92 -6.58
CA LEU A 230 -12.64 -43.93 -6.07
C LEU A 230 -13.38 -44.66 -7.19
N ALA A 231 -13.85 -43.93 -8.22
CA ALA A 231 -14.50 -44.54 -9.38
C ALA A 231 -13.56 -45.49 -10.15
N LYS A 232 -12.27 -45.13 -10.27
CA LYS A 232 -11.25 -46.01 -10.88
C LYS A 232 -10.97 -47.26 -10.05
N VAL A 233 -10.92 -47.13 -8.72
CA VAL A 233 -10.80 -48.28 -7.81
C VAL A 233 -11.98 -49.23 -8.00
N TRP A 234 -13.20 -48.70 -8.04
CA TRP A 234 -14.41 -49.51 -8.23
C TRP A 234 -14.44 -50.22 -9.58
N GLN A 235 -14.04 -49.54 -10.67
CA GLN A 235 -13.90 -50.18 -11.99
C GLN A 235 -12.84 -51.29 -12.02
N ALA A 236 -11.72 -51.11 -11.31
CA ALA A 236 -10.68 -52.12 -11.22
C ALA A 236 -11.14 -53.33 -10.38
N ASP A 237 -11.86 -53.09 -9.29
CA ASP A 237 -12.41 -54.15 -8.43
C ASP A 237 -13.48 -54.98 -9.17
N GLU A 238 -14.36 -54.33 -9.93
CA GLU A 238 -15.36 -55.00 -10.76
C GLU A 238 -14.70 -55.86 -11.85
N LYS A 239 -13.63 -55.37 -12.49
CA LYS A 239 -12.86 -56.17 -13.45
C LYS A 239 -12.19 -57.38 -12.81
N ILE A 240 -11.66 -57.24 -11.59
CA ILE A 240 -11.09 -58.36 -10.84
C ILE A 240 -12.15 -59.42 -10.56
N ARG A 241 -13.37 -59.01 -10.17
CA ARG A 241 -14.50 -59.93 -9.98
C ARG A 241 -14.87 -60.67 -11.25
N ILE A 242 -14.94 -59.97 -12.39
CA ILE A 242 -15.21 -60.59 -13.70
C ILE A 242 -14.11 -61.62 -14.02
N CYS A 243 -12.83 -61.24 -13.89
CA CYS A 243 -11.73 -62.17 -14.11
C CYS A 243 -11.74 -63.36 -13.13
N GLN A 244 -12.16 -63.18 -11.88
CA GLN A 244 -12.30 -64.27 -10.90
C GLN A 244 -13.40 -65.25 -11.31
N ASN A 245 -14.59 -64.74 -11.65
CA ASN A 245 -15.68 -65.57 -12.13
C ASN A 245 -15.31 -66.31 -13.42
N GLU A 246 -14.59 -65.67 -14.34
CA GLU A 246 -14.12 -66.32 -15.56
C GLU A 246 -13.06 -67.41 -15.28
N ILE A 247 -12.21 -67.24 -14.26
CA ILE A 247 -11.24 -68.25 -13.84
C ILE A 247 -11.94 -69.47 -13.19
N GLU A 248 -12.98 -69.25 -12.38
CA GLU A 248 -13.73 -70.33 -11.70
C GLU A 248 -14.58 -71.17 -12.65
N ASN A 249 -15.00 -70.61 -13.80
CA ASN A 249 -15.84 -71.30 -14.78
C ASN A 249 -15.05 -72.08 -15.85
N ILE A 250 -13.72 -72.10 -15.80
CA ILE A 250 -12.87 -72.80 -16.78
C ILE A 250 -12.56 -74.24 -16.26
N PRO A 251 -12.94 -75.32 -16.98
CA PRO A 251 -12.60 -76.69 -16.61
C PRO A 251 -11.08 -76.97 -16.72
N GLU A 252 -10.56 -77.91 -15.90
CA GLU A 252 -9.13 -78.24 -15.82
C GLU A 252 -8.62 -79.13 -16.98
N ASP A 253 -8.79 -78.69 -18.23
CA ASP A 253 -8.28 -79.38 -19.42
C ASP A 253 -6.91 -78.84 -19.87
N GLU A 254 -6.06 -79.67 -20.50
CA GLU A 254 -4.68 -79.29 -20.89
C GLU A 254 -4.60 -78.14 -21.90
N GLU A 255 -5.59 -77.98 -22.77
CA GLU A 255 -5.65 -76.92 -23.79
C GLU A 255 -6.08 -75.54 -23.21
N GLU A 256 -6.82 -75.52 -22.09
CA GLU A 256 -7.29 -74.28 -21.45
C GLU A 256 -6.31 -73.75 -20.38
N LYS A 257 -5.27 -74.50 -20.00
CA LYS A 257 -4.22 -74.06 -19.05
C LYS A 257 -3.54 -72.76 -19.48
N ALA A 258 -3.29 -72.57 -20.78
CA ALA A 258 -2.67 -71.34 -21.30
C ALA A 258 -3.60 -70.12 -21.19
N ARG A 259 -4.92 -70.33 -21.37
CA ARG A 259 -5.95 -69.29 -21.21
C ARG A 259 -6.12 -68.91 -19.75
N LEU A 260 -6.05 -69.89 -18.86
CA LEU A 260 -6.11 -69.71 -17.41
C LEU A 260 -4.87 -68.98 -16.86
N GLN A 261 -3.69 -69.22 -17.43
CA GLN A 261 -2.47 -68.44 -17.13
C GLN A 261 -2.59 -66.98 -17.59
N ALA A 262 -3.05 -66.73 -18.82
CA ALA A 262 -3.25 -65.37 -19.33
C ALA A 262 -4.26 -64.56 -18.48
N LEU A 263 -5.38 -65.16 -18.08
CA LEU A 263 -6.35 -64.50 -17.18
C LEU A 263 -5.78 -64.24 -15.79
N LYS A 264 -4.93 -65.14 -15.26
CA LYS A 264 -4.24 -64.94 -13.98
C LYS A 264 -3.25 -63.77 -14.05
N GLU A 265 -2.52 -63.63 -15.15
CA GLU A 265 -1.61 -62.50 -15.40
C GLU A 265 -2.37 -61.19 -15.57
N GLU A 266 -3.48 -61.18 -16.32
CA GLU A 266 -4.34 -60.01 -16.48
C GLU A 266 -4.92 -59.58 -15.12
N ARG A 267 -5.45 -60.52 -14.33
CA ARG A 267 -5.92 -60.27 -12.97
C ARG A 267 -4.83 -59.70 -12.08
N HIS A 268 -3.59 -60.21 -12.19
CA HIS A 268 -2.45 -59.71 -11.42
C HIS A 268 -2.13 -58.26 -11.79
N SER A 269 -2.12 -57.93 -13.09
CA SER A 269 -1.90 -56.56 -13.57
C SER A 269 -2.98 -55.57 -13.09
N VAL A 270 -4.25 -56.00 -13.07
CA VAL A 270 -5.36 -55.18 -12.55
C VAL A 270 -5.27 -55.02 -11.02
N TYR A 271 -4.76 -56.04 -10.31
CA TYR A 271 -4.52 -55.96 -8.86
C TYR A 271 -3.42 -54.95 -8.51
N GLU A 272 -2.32 -54.90 -9.27
CA GLU A 272 -1.29 -53.87 -9.11
C GLU A 272 -1.82 -52.46 -9.38
N LEU A 273 -2.65 -52.31 -10.42
CA LEU A 273 -3.34 -51.04 -10.71
C LEU A 273 -4.26 -50.64 -9.55
N LEU A 274 -5.00 -51.58 -8.96
CA LEU A 274 -5.87 -51.33 -7.80
C LEU A 274 -5.06 -50.91 -6.56
N GLN A 275 -3.92 -51.53 -6.28
CA GLN A 275 -3.01 -51.09 -5.20
C GLN A 275 -2.48 -49.67 -5.42
N ASN A 276 -2.12 -49.32 -6.66
CA ASN A 276 -1.64 -47.99 -6.98
C ASN A 276 -2.76 -46.93 -6.88
N CYS A 277 -3.97 -47.28 -7.31
CA CYS A 277 -5.14 -46.41 -7.18
C CYS A 277 -5.58 -46.20 -5.73
N THR A 278 -5.57 -47.25 -4.90
CA THR A 278 -5.90 -47.16 -3.47
C THR A 278 -4.88 -46.33 -2.70
N LYS A 279 -3.57 -46.48 -2.95
CA LYS A 279 -2.52 -45.60 -2.40
C LYS A 279 -2.78 -44.12 -2.74
N LYS A 280 -3.14 -43.82 -3.99
CA LYS A 280 -3.48 -42.45 -4.41
C LYS A 280 -4.72 -41.92 -3.69
N VAL A 281 -5.77 -42.73 -3.52
CA VAL A 281 -6.97 -42.35 -2.75
C VAL A 281 -6.63 -41.99 -1.30
N VAL A 282 -5.78 -42.77 -0.64
CA VAL A 282 -5.31 -42.46 0.73
C VAL A 282 -4.53 -41.14 0.77
N CYS A 283 -3.66 -40.87 -0.21
CA CYS A 283 -2.98 -39.57 -0.31
C CYS A 283 -3.96 -38.40 -0.54
N TYR A 284 -5.02 -38.62 -1.32
CA TYR A 284 -6.07 -37.61 -1.49
C TYR A 284 -6.86 -37.41 -0.19
N GLU A 285 -7.08 -38.44 0.63
CA GLU A 285 -7.75 -38.33 1.92
C GLU A 285 -7.00 -37.48 2.92
N THR A 286 -5.69 -37.69 3.05
CA THR A 286 -4.85 -36.86 3.91
C THR A 286 -4.82 -35.43 3.40
N SER A 287 -4.71 -35.23 2.07
CA SER A 287 -4.73 -33.89 1.45
C SER A 287 -6.07 -33.16 1.62
N VAL A 288 -7.21 -33.87 1.63
CA VAL A 288 -8.53 -33.29 1.92
C VAL A 288 -8.65 -32.92 3.40
N ALA A 289 -8.10 -33.73 4.31
CA ALA A 289 -8.11 -33.43 5.73
C ALA A 289 -7.31 -32.15 6.04
N THR A 290 -6.08 -32.04 5.50
CA THR A 290 -5.25 -30.84 5.68
C THR A 290 -5.90 -29.60 5.08
N ALA A 291 -6.47 -29.70 3.86
CA ALA A 291 -7.16 -28.58 3.23
C ALA A 291 -8.40 -28.12 4.02
N ARG A 292 -9.10 -29.04 4.71
CA ARG A 292 -10.23 -28.70 5.58
C ARG A 292 -9.78 -27.99 6.85
N ASP A 293 -8.68 -28.42 7.45
CA ASP A 293 -8.14 -27.78 8.65
C ASP A 293 -7.62 -26.37 8.33
N GLU A 294 -6.93 -26.20 7.20
CA GLU A 294 -6.52 -24.89 6.69
C GLU A 294 -7.72 -23.97 6.45
N LEU A 295 -8.77 -24.46 5.79
CA LEU A 295 -10.01 -23.71 5.57
C LEU A 295 -10.68 -23.32 6.89
N ARG A 296 -10.67 -24.20 7.89
CA ARG A 296 -11.23 -23.92 9.23
C ARG A 296 -10.45 -22.80 9.93
N ILE A 297 -9.12 -22.83 9.88
CA ILE A 297 -8.26 -21.78 10.45
C ILE A 297 -8.49 -20.45 9.71
N SER A 298 -8.56 -20.50 8.37
CA SER A 298 -8.84 -19.36 7.49
C SER A 298 -10.20 -18.72 7.80
N ASN A 299 -11.24 -19.53 8.00
CA ASN A 299 -12.57 -19.07 8.39
C ASN A 299 -12.62 -18.48 9.81
N ARG A 300 -11.87 -19.04 10.76
CA ARG A 300 -11.77 -18.45 12.11
C ARG A 300 -11.14 -17.06 12.06
N LYS A 301 -10.03 -16.90 11.33
CA LYS A 301 -9.36 -15.62 11.13
C LYS A 301 -10.25 -14.60 10.40
N LYS A 302 -11.06 -15.05 9.44
CA LYS A 302 -12.09 -14.20 8.79
C LYS A 302 -13.12 -13.67 9.79
N GLN A 303 -13.56 -14.52 10.72
CA GLN A 303 -14.55 -14.13 11.72
C GLN A 303 -13.94 -13.13 12.71
N GLU A 304 -12.71 -13.38 13.18
CA GLU A 304 -11.95 -12.47 14.05
C GLU A 304 -11.75 -11.09 13.38
N THR A 305 -11.29 -11.05 12.13
CA THR A 305 -11.13 -9.80 11.37
C THR A 305 -12.46 -9.09 11.07
N SER A 306 -13.56 -9.84 10.89
CA SER A 306 -14.90 -9.25 10.70
C SER A 306 -15.43 -8.58 11.98
N VAL A 307 -15.12 -9.12 13.16
CA VAL A 307 -15.50 -8.51 14.45
C VAL A 307 -14.70 -7.23 14.66
N GLN A 308 -13.38 -7.27 14.47
CA GLN A 308 -12.52 -6.09 14.55
C GLN A 308 -12.97 -4.98 13.59
N HIS A 309 -13.47 -5.36 12.40
CA HIS A 309 -14.07 -4.44 11.45
C HIS A 309 -15.30 -3.72 11.99
N SER A 310 -16.23 -4.46 12.58
CA SER A 310 -17.45 -3.91 13.17
C SER A 310 -17.12 -2.92 14.29
N GLU A 311 -16.17 -3.28 15.16
CA GLU A 311 -15.72 -2.43 16.27
C GLU A 311 -15.06 -1.14 15.77
N ALA A 312 -14.21 -1.23 14.73
CA ALA A 312 -13.58 -0.05 14.13
C ALA A 312 -14.60 0.86 13.43
N ASP A 313 -15.62 0.30 12.77
CA ASP A 313 -16.72 1.06 12.17
C ASP A 313 -17.55 1.81 13.23
N GLU A 314 -17.86 1.17 14.35
CA GLU A 314 -18.55 1.84 15.46
C GLU A 314 -17.71 2.97 16.06
N ARG A 315 -16.41 2.75 16.26
CA ARG A 315 -15.48 3.82 16.71
C ARG A 315 -15.43 4.99 15.73
N LEU A 316 -15.46 4.74 14.42
CA LEU A 316 -15.53 5.81 13.43
C LEU A 316 -16.86 6.59 13.51
N LYS A 317 -17.98 5.91 13.73
CA LYS A 317 -19.29 6.55 13.91
C LYS A 317 -19.32 7.42 15.17
N THR A 318 -18.76 6.96 16.28
CA THR A 318 -18.71 7.76 17.52
C THR A 318 -17.82 8.98 17.37
N LEU A 319 -16.62 8.83 16.78
CA LEU A 319 -15.71 9.95 16.53
C LEU A 319 -16.29 10.98 15.54
N THR A 320 -16.99 10.53 14.50
CA THR A 320 -17.66 11.45 13.56
C THR A 320 -18.82 12.20 14.20
N ALA A 321 -19.60 11.55 15.07
CA ALA A 321 -20.62 12.22 15.86
C ALA A 321 -20.02 13.24 16.84
N ARG A 322 -18.88 12.92 17.48
CA ARG A 322 -18.15 13.84 18.36
C ARG A 322 -17.67 15.08 17.61
N LYS A 323 -17.10 14.89 16.41
CA LYS A 323 -16.69 15.99 15.51
C LYS A 323 -17.86 16.91 15.14
N LEU A 324 -19.03 16.36 14.83
CA LEU A 324 -20.23 17.15 14.51
C LEU A 324 -20.64 18.03 15.69
N LYS A 325 -20.71 17.46 16.91
CA LYS A 325 -21.04 18.21 18.12
C LYS A 325 -20.07 19.37 18.39
N ILE A 326 -18.77 19.13 18.23
CA ILE A 326 -17.75 20.19 18.43
C ILE A 326 -17.90 21.29 17.38
N ASN A 327 -18.16 20.92 16.12
CA ASN A 327 -18.43 21.90 15.06
C ASN A 327 -19.70 22.72 15.33
N ASP A 328 -20.76 22.10 15.87
CA ASP A 328 -21.97 22.81 16.26
C ASP A 328 -21.69 23.83 17.37
N CYS A 329 -20.92 23.46 18.41
CA CYS A 329 -20.47 24.41 19.43
C CYS A 329 -19.67 25.58 18.85
N ILE A 330 -18.77 25.32 17.89
CA ILE A 330 -17.99 26.38 17.21
C ILE A 330 -18.90 27.29 16.38
N ARG A 331 -19.98 26.76 15.78
CA ARG A 331 -20.95 27.58 15.05
C ARG A 331 -21.73 28.47 16.00
N GLU A 332 -22.24 27.93 17.11
CA GLU A 332 -22.97 28.71 18.11
C GLU A 332 -22.12 29.85 18.70
N THR A 333 -20.84 29.62 18.96
CA THR A 333 -19.94 30.68 19.44
C THR A 333 -19.65 31.73 18.36
N LYS A 334 -19.58 31.35 17.09
CA LYS A 334 -19.48 32.29 15.97
C LYS A 334 -20.75 33.10 15.74
N GLU A 335 -21.93 32.51 15.89
CA GLU A 335 -23.20 33.23 15.81
C GLU A 335 -23.30 34.27 16.93
N LYS A 336 -22.91 33.93 18.16
CA LYS A 336 -22.81 34.90 19.27
C LYS A 336 -21.83 36.04 18.98
N LEU A 337 -20.73 35.75 18.28
CA LEU A 337 -19.77 36.77 17.83
C LEU A 337 -20.38 37.70 16.78
N GLN A 338 -21.07 37.14 15.78
CA GLN A 338 -21.76 37.91 14.74
C GLN A 338 -22.89 38.77 15.30
N ASP A 339 -23.66 38.27 16.27
CA ASP A 339 -24.68 39.04 16.98
C ASP A 339 -24.07 40.22 17.75
N ALA A 340 -22.88 40.05 18.33
CA ALA A 340 -22.14 41.13 18.97
C ALA A 340 -21.63 42.16 17.93
N GLU A 341 -21.15 41.71 16.77
CA GLU A 341 -20.75 42.56 15.65
C GLU A 341 -21.92 43.35 15.05
N ALA A 342 -23.11 42.75 14.97
CA ALA A 342 -24.33 43.39 14.44
C ALA A 342 -24.89 44.47 15.38
N LYS A 343 -24.66 44.36 16.69
CA LYS A 343 -25.03 45.41 17.68
C LYS A 343 -24.08 46.61 17.66
N LEU A 344 -22.88 46.43 17.09
CA LEU A 344 -21.84 47.45 16.99
C LEU A 344 -22.22 48.71 16.16
N PRO A 345 -22.81 48.62 14.95
CA PRO A 345 -23.20 49.79 14.17
C PRO A 345 -24.31 50.62 14.83
N VAL A 346 -25.28 49.97 15.48
CA VAL A 346 -26.37 50.66 16.20
C VAL A 346 -25.83 51.46 17.39
N ALA A 347 -24.80 50.93 18.07
CA ALA A 347 -24.09 51.67 19.11
C ALA A 347 -23.27 52.83 18.52
N LYS A 348 -22.63 52.65 17.35
CA LYS A 348 -21.89 53.71 16.65
C LYS A 348 -22.76 54.87 16.20
N GLU A 349 -23.93 54.61 15.59
CA GLU A 349 -24.86 55.68 15.19
C GLU A 349 -25.33 56.52 16.38
N LYS A 350 -25.60 55.89 17.53
CA LYS A 350 -25.96 56.61 18.77
C LYS A 350 -24.83 57.51 19.27
N VAL A 351 -23.58 57.07 19.11
CA VAL A 351 -22.39 57.83 19.49
C VAL A 351 -22.13 58.98 18.51
N ASP A 352 -22.26 58.75 17.21
CA ASP A 352 -22.06 59.79 16.18
C ASP A 352 -23.14 60.88 16.26
N MET A 353 -24.40 60.51 16.53
CA MET A 353 -25.46 61.48 16.82
C MET A 353 -25.18 62.34 18.07
N SER A 354 -24.56 61.74 19.09
CA SER A 354 -24.19 62.46 20.31
C SER A 354 -22.96 63.36 20.08
N ARG A 355 -22.05 62.95 19.20
CA ARG A 355 -20.83 63.67 18.83
C ARG A 355 -21.12 64.92 18.00
N SER A 356 -22.05 64.84 17.04
CA SER A 356 -22.43 66.02 16.23
C SER A 356 -23.17 67.10 17.05
N ALA A 357 -23.71 66.75 18.22
CA ALA A 357 -24.34 67.70 19.14
C ALA A 357 -23.33 68.51 19.97
N LEU A 358 -22.06 68.10 20.03
CA LEU A 358 -21.03 68.62 20.93
C LEU A 358 -19.91 69.42 20.24
N GLU A 359 -19.88 69.49 18.91
CA GLU A 359 -18.79 70.12 18.14
C GLU A 359 -18.60 71.66 18.25
N PRO A 360 -19.53 72.52 18.75
CA PRO A 360 -19.26 73.96 18.77
C PRO A 360 -18.48 74.48 20.00
N VAL A 361 -17.89 73.64 20.86
CA VAL A 361 -17.26 74.11 22.12
C VAL A 361 -15.73 73.91 22.11
N GLN A 362 -15.02 74.80 21.43
CA GLN A 362 -13.59 75.06 21.69
C GLN A 362 -13.47 76.43 22.35
N VAL A 363 -13.10 76.46 23.64
CA VAL A 363 -12.90 77.71 24.40
C VAL A 363 -11.47 77.77 24.95
N ASN A 364 -10.80 78.88 24.64
CA ASN A 364 -9.42 79.23 24.96
C ASN A 364 -9.12 79.29 26.48
N ALA A 365 -7.89 78.91 26.85
CA ALA A 365 -7.41 78.84 28.23
C ALA A 365 -7.46 80.17 29.01
N ASP A 366 -7.45 81.32 28.33
CA ASP A 366 -7.56 82.64 28.96
C ASP A 366 -8.97 82.96 29.48
N VAL A 367 -10.00 82.33 28.91
CA VAL A 367 -11.40 82.48 29.36
C VAL A 367 -11.65 81.67 30.64
N LEU A 368 -10.94 80.56 30.84
CA LEU A 368 -11.03 79.73 32.05
C LEU A 368 -10.55 80.47 33.31
N ILE A 369 -9.51 81.31 33.20
CA ILE A 369 -9.00 82.09 34.34
C ILE A 369 -9.96 83.23 34.71
N GLN A 370 -10.63 83.84 33.73
CA GLN A 370 -11.67 84.85 33.98
C GLN A 370 -12.95 84.22 34.52
N LEU A 371 -13.32 83.03 34.03
CA LEU A 371 -14.42 82.24 34.57
C LEU A 371 -14.15 81.79 36.01
N TRP A 372 -12.92 81.43 36.37
CA TRP A 372 -12.58 80.99 37.72
C TRP A 372 -12.75 82.11 38.76
N ASN A 373 -12.38 83.34 38.41
CA ASN A 373 -12.61 84.52 39.26
C ASN A 373 -14.11 84.90 39.34
N LEU A 374 -14.89 84.61 38.30
CA LEU A 374 -16.34 84.76 38.28
C LEU A 374 -17.06 83.61 39.03
N GLU A 375 -16.50 82.40 39.02
CA GLU A 375 -17.00 81.21 39.73
C GLU A 375 -16.88 81.35 41.25
N ASP A 376 -15.79 81.95 41.75
CA ASP A 376 -15.65 82.20 43.19
C ASP A 376 -16.64 83.27 43.69
N GLN A 377 -17.04 84.19 42.80
CA GLN A 377 -18.10 85.17 43.05
C GLN A 377 -19.51 84.54 42.91
N PHE A 378 -19.70 83.58 42.01
CA PHE A 378 -20.97 82.85 41.83
C PHE A 378 -21.23 81.78 42.90
N LYS A 379 -20.20 81.11 43.45
CA LYS A 379 -20.32 80.14 44.55
C LYS A 379 -20.93 80.72 45.81
N LYS A 380 -20.70 82.01 46.07
CA LYS A 380 -21.29 82.75 47.21
C LYS A 380 -22.70 83.29 46.92
N GLY A 381 -23.09 83.38 45.65
CA GLY A 381 -24.33 84.02 45.20
C GLY A 381 -25.47 83.07 44.81
N ASN A 382 -25.20 81.88 44.26
CA ASN A 382 -26.28 80.96 43.85
C ASN A 382 -25.84 79.48 43.69
N PRO A 383 -26.03 78.62 44.72
CA PRO A 383 -25.51 77.25 44.75
C PRO A 383 -26.19 76.23 43.81
N ALA A 384 -27.40 76.53 43.31
CA ALA A 384 -28.16 75.63 42.43
C ALA A 384 -27.68 75.65 40.96
N ALA A 385 -27.01 76.71 40.52
CA ALA A 385 -26.43 76.79 39.17
C ALA A 385 -25.08 76.04 39.11
N PHE A 386 -24.35 76.02 40.21
CA PHE A 386 -23.02 75.40 40.31
C PHE A 386 -23.10 73.86 40.27
N THR A 387 -24.09 73.28 40.95
CA THR A 387 -24.36 71.83 40.92
C THR A 387 -24.76 71.33 39.52
N LYS A 388 -25.45 72.16 38.72
CA LYS A 388 -25.72 71.86 37.31
C LYS A 388 -24.47 71.96 36.42
N ALA A 389 -23.58 72.92 36.69
CA ALA A 389 -22.32 73.06 35.96
C ALA A 389 -21.36 71.90 36.23
N GLU A 390 -21.20 71.48 37.50
CA GLU A 390 -20.40 70.29 37.85
C GLU A 390 -20.94 69.02 37.17
N SER A 391 -22.26 68.84 37.14
CA SER A 391 -22.85 67.68 36.44
C SER A 391 -22.60 67.71 34.93
N LEU A 392 -22.52 68.89 34.31
CA LEU A 392 -22.21 69.05 32.89
C LEU A 392 -20.71 68.85 32.58
N GLU A 393 -19.82 69.22 33.50
CA GLU A 393 -18.39 68.94 33.38
C GLU A 393 -18.05 67.46 33.61
N GLU A 394 -18.72 66.79 34.55
CA GLU A 394 -18.60 65.33 34.73
C GLU A 394 -19.05 64.59 33.45
N VAL A 395 -20.15 65.03 32.84
CA VAL A 395 -20.63 64.49 31.56
C VAL A 395 -19.63 64.78 30.44
N ARG A 396 -19.09 66.01 30.35
CA ARG A 396 -18.10 66.39 29.34
C ARG A 396 -16.80 65.59 29.47
N TRP A 397 -16.31 65.37 30.69
CA TRP A 397 -15.12 64.56 30.96
C TRP A 397 -15.33 63.10 30.57
N ALA A 398 -16.50 62.54 30.90
CA ALA A 398 -16.88 61.19 30.47
C ALA A 398 -16.96 61.06 28.95
N PHE A 399 -17.45 62.10 28.25
CA PHE A 399 -17.48 62.12 26.78
C PHE A 399 -16.09 62.27 26.15
N THR A 400 -15.19 63.07 26.72
CA THR A 400 -13.81 63.19 26.21
C THR A 400 -12.99 61.92 26.43
N ASP A 401 -13.16 61.26 27.58
CA ASP A 401 -12.48 59.99 27.87
C ASP A 401 -13.03 58.85 26.97
N ALA A 402 -14.35 58.81 26.75
CA ALA A 402 -14.95 57.91 25.77
C ALA A 402 -14.46 58.18 24.33
N PHE A 403 -14.24 59.45 23.96
CA PHE A 403 -13.72 59.82 22.65
C PHE A 403 -12.26 59.42 22.45
N GLU A 404 -11.41 59.63 23.45
CA GLU A 404 -9.99 59.23 23.37
C GLU A 404 -9.87 57.71 23.26
N ASN A 405 -10.63 56.96 24.06
CA ASN A 405 -10.70 55.50 23.99
C ASN A 405 -11.21 55.01 22.62
N LEU A 406 -12.25 55.64 22.07
CA LEU A 406 -12.77 55.29 20.75
C LEU A 406 -11.77 55.63 19.63
N SER A 407 -11.06 56.76 19.74
CA SER A 407 -10.03 57.13 18.77
C SER A 407 -8.82 56.17 18.79
N ALA A 408 -8.44 55.70 19.98
CA ALA A 408 -7.40 54.69 20.15
C ALA A 408 -7.84 53.36 19.53
N GLU A 409 -9.12 53.01 19.67
CA GLU A 409 -9.66 51.78 19.09
C GLU A 409 -9.79 51.84 17.56
N VAL A 410 -10.11 53.00 16.98
CA VAL A 410 -10.09 53.20 15.52
C VAL A 410 -8.67 53.01 14.96
N LYS A 411 -7.67 53.64 15.59
CA LYS A 411 -6.26 53.47 15.19
C LYS A 411 -5.77 52.02 15.34
N PHE A 412 -6.24 51.33 16.36
CA PHE A 412 -5.95 49.90 16.55
C PHE A 412 -6.58 49.02 15.46
N ARG A 413 -7.79 49.35 15.01
CA ARG A 413 -8.45 48.63 13.90
C ARG A 413 -7.79 48.92 12.56
N GLU A 414 -7.31 50.15 12.33
CA GLU A 414 -6.54 50.50 11.12
C GLU A 414 -5.21 49.74 11.04
N THR A 415 -4.47 49.63 12.15
CA THR A 415 -3.22 48.86 12.18
C THR A 415 -3.46 47.36 11.97
N LYS A 416 -4.54 46.79 12.54
CA LYS A 416 -4.97 45.41 12.24
C LYS A 416 -5.33 45.20 10.76
N ALA A 417 -6.04 46.14 10.15
CA ALA A 417 -6.39 46.07 8.73
C ALA A 417 -5.15 46.13 7.82
N GLN A 418 -4.14 46.93 8.19
CA GLN A 418 -2.84 46.95 7.50
C GLN A 418 -2.09 45.63 7.64
N LEU A 419 -2.07 45.04 8.84
CA LEU A 419 -1.38 43.77 9.09
C LEU A 419 -1.98 42.60 8.29
N ILE A 420 -3.32 42.54 8.21
CA ILE A 420 -4.04 41.56 7.37
C ILE A 420 -3.73 41.77 5.89
N LYS A 421 -3.60 43.02 5.45
CA LYS A 421 -3.24 43.36 4.07
C LYS A 421 -1.83 42.89 3.72
N ASP A 422 -0.89 43.02 4.65
CA ASP A 422 0.48 42.53 4.50
C ASP A 422 0.52 40.99 4.49
N GLU A 423 -0.23 40.32 5.36
CA GLU A 423 -0.39 38.86 5.34
C GLU A 423 -0.96 38.36 4.01
N LEU A 424 -2.01 39.01 3.49
CA LEU A 424 -2.56 38.72 2.16
C LEU A 424 -1.54 38.92 1.04
N GLN A 425 -0.67 39.93 1.12
CA GLN A 425 0.41 40.12 0.15
C GLN A 425 1.45 39.00 0.22
N THR A 426 1.85 38.57 1.42
CA THR A 426 2.81 37.45 1.58
C THR A 426 2.25 36.12 1.07
N LEU A 427 0.95 35.86 1.29
CA LEU A 427 0.27 34.67 0.79
C LEU A 427 0.17 34.68 -0.74
N LYS A 428 -0.13 35.83 -1.35
CA LYS A 428 -0.11 35.99 -2.82
C LYS A 428 1.27 35.75 -3.40
N GLN A 429 2.33 36.33 -2.81
CA GLN A 429 3.71 36.08 -3.24
C GLN A 429 4.08 34.60 -3.14
N ARG A 430 3.69 33.90 -2.07
CA ARG A 430 3.91 32.46 -1.92
C ARG A 430 3.17 31.65 -2.99
N ARG A 431 1.92 31.99 -3.28
CA ARG A 431 1.15 31.36 -4.36
C ARG A 431 1.87 31.51 -5.70
N ASP A 432 2.31 32.72 -6.03
CA ASP A 432 2.99 32.99 -7.31
C ASP A 432 4.33 32.23 -7.43
N VAL A 433 5.04 32.01 -6.32
CA VAL A 433 6.25 31.15 -6.29
C VAL A 433 5.90 29.69 -6.59
N PHE A 434 4.82 29.16 -6.00
CA PHE A 434 4.39 27.78 -6.25
C PHE A 434 3.83 27.59 -7.67
N GLU A 435 3.16 28.59 -8.25
CA GLU A 435 2.75 28.57 -9.66
C GLU A 435 3.97 28.49 -10.58
N ARG A 436 4.99 29.32 -10.35
CA ARG A 436 6.25 29.25 -11.12
C ARG A 436 6.96 27.91 -10.97
N GLN A 437 6.96 27.33 -9.77
CA GLN A 437 7.54 26.01 -9.54
C GLN A 437 6.79 24.92 -10.32
N LEU A 438 5.45 24.98 -10.37
CA LEU A 438 4.64 24.06 -11.18
C LEU A 438 4.95 24.21 -12.68
N ASP A 439 5.04 25.44 -13.17
CA ASP A 439 5.41 25.69 -14.58
C ASP A 439 6.79 25.10 -14.91
N THR A 440 7.78 25.29 -14.05
CA THR A 440 9.13 24.70 -14.26
C THR A 440 9.10 23.17 -14.25
N LEU A 441 8.37 22.55 -13.31
CA LEU A 441 8.21 21.11 -13.24
C LEU A 441 7.48 20.56 -14.48
N ASP A 442 6.47 21.28 -14.99
CA ASP A 442 5.78 20.91 -16.21
C ASP A 442 6.69 21.01 -17.45
N THR A 443 7.56 22.03 -17.52
CA THR A 443 8.56 22.12 -18.59
C THR A 443 9.59 20.99 -18.53
N ASP A 444 9.95 20.51 -17.33
CA ASP A 444 10.91 19.41 -17.14
C ASP A 444 10.30 18.01 -17.37
N ILE A 445 9.01 17.83 -17.02
CA ILE A 445 8.31 16.56 -17.17
C ILE A 445 8.05 16.23 -18.64
N ARG A 446 7.77 17.23 -19.48
CA ARG A 446 7.49 17.06 -20.92
C ARG A 446 8.60 16.32 -21.69
N PRO A 447 9.88 16.73 -21.68
CA PRO A 447 10.95 16.06 -22.41
C PRO A 447 11.21 14.65 -21.87
N VAL A 448 11.15 14.46 -20.54
CA VAL A 448 11.32 13.13 -19.93
C VAL A 448 10.20 12.18 -20.36
N ARG A 449 8.97 12.67 -20.45
CA ARG A 449 7.82 11.89 -20.93
C ARG A 449 7.99 11.48 -22.39
N ILE A 450 8.32 12.43 -23.27
CA ILE A 450 8.55 12.16 -24.70
C ILE A 450 9.65 11.12 -24.85
N ARG A 451 10.78 11.30 -24.13
CA ARG A 451 11.90 10.36 -24.19
C ARG A 451 11.53 8.95 -23.70
N LEU A 452 10.67 8.86 -22.69
CA LEU A 452 10.20 7.59 -22.15
C LEU A 452 9.24 6.89 -23.14
N GLU A 453 8.37 7.64 -23.81
CA GLU A 453 7.50 7.12 -24.88
C GLU A 453 8.31 6.64 -26.10
N GLU A 454 9.32 7.40 -26.54
CA GLU A 454 10.26 6.98 -27.59
C GLU A 454 11.02 5.69 -27.23
N LEU A 455 11.59 5.63 -26.02
CA LEU A 455 12.33 4.46 -25.57
C LEU A 455 11.41 3.23 -25.51
N LYS A 456 10.21 3.36 -24.93
CA LYS A 456 9.22 2.28 -24.91
C LYS A 456 8.88 1.79 -26.32
N ALA A 457 8.64 2.70 -27.26
CA ALA A 457 8.35 2.32 -28.64
C ALA A 457 9.52 1.58 -29.30
N MET A 458 10.76 1.97 -29.02
CA MET A 458 11.95 1.23 -29.47
C MET A 458 12.05 -0.16 -28.83
N PHE A 459 11.79 -0.29 -27.52
CA PHE A 459 11.78 -1.58 -26.83
C PHE A 459 10.66 -2.50 -27.33
N ASP A 460 9.46 -1.99 -27.58
CA ASP A 460 8.36 -2.80 -28.10
C ASP A 460 8.64 -3.31 -29.51
N LYS A 461 9.31 -2.50 -30.35
CA LYS A 461 9.80 -2.94 -31.67
C LYS A 461 10.87 -4.02 -31.53
N ALA A 462 11.89 -3.78 -30.69
CA ALA A 462 12.96 -4.73 -30.46
C ALA A 462 12.46 -6.07 -29.88
N CYS A 463 11.47 -6.05 -28.97
CA CYS A 463 10.83 -7.26 -28.44
C CYS A 463 10.12 -8.07 -29.53
N LYS A 464 9.41 -7.39 -30.44
CA LYS A 464 8.71 -8.06 -31.57
C LYS A 464 9.71 -8.65 -32.55
N GLU A 465 10.77 -7.91 -32.89
CA GLU A 465 11.85 -8.39 -33.75
C GLU A 465 12.59 -9.57 -33.12
N HIS A 466 12.94 -9.49 -31.83
CA HIS A 466 13.57 -10.57 -31.09
C HIS A 466 12.71 -11.85 -31.08
N ALA A 467 11.41 -11.72 -30.83
CA ALA A 467 10.50 -12.87 -30.88
C ALA A 467 10.47 -13.54 -32.27
N LEU A 468 10.43 -12.73 -33.33
CA LEU A 468 10.47 -13.24 -34.71
C LEU A 468 11.80 -13.97 -34.99
N GLN A 469 12.93 -13.40 -34.55
CA GLN A 469 14.24 -14.02 -34.73
C GLN A 469 14.40 -15.32 -33.94
N VAL A 470 13.88 -15.39 -32.72
CA VAL A 470 13.85 -16.64 -31.94
C VAL A 470 13.09 -17.73 -32.68
N THR A 471 11.91 -17.42 -33.24
CA THR A 471 11.14 -18.39 -34.02
C THR A 471 11.89 -18.86 -35.27
N LYS A 472 12.53 -17.94 -36.00
CA LYS A 472 13.33 -18.24 -37.19
C LYS A 472 14.54 -19.14 -36.86
N VAL A 473 15.23 -18.87 -35.75
CA VAL A 473 16.34 -19.70 -35.26
C VAL A 473 15.85 -21.09 -34.86
N CYS A 474 14.68 -21.22 -34.24
CA CYS A 474 14.08 -22.51 -33.91
C CYS A 474 13.75 -23.34 -35.16
N GLU A 475 13.13 -22.73 -36.16
CA GLU A 475 12.80 -23.37 -37.45
C GLU A 475 14.05 -23.85 -38.18
N LEU A 476 15.05 -22.98 -38.33
CA LEU A 476 16.31 -23.33 -38.99
C LEU A 476 17.09 -24.43 -38.23
N ASN A 477 17.03 -24.45 -36.90
CA ASN A 477 17.62 -25.53 -36.11
C ASN A 477 16.89 -26.87 -36.33
N MET A 478 15.57 -26.85 -36.54
CA MET A 478 14.80 -28.05 -36.88
C MET A 478 15.17 -28.56 -38.28
N GLN A 479 15.27 -27.67 -39.27
CA GLN A 479 15.73 -28.01 -40.62
C GLN A 479 17.14 -28.62 -40.61
N ARG A 480 18.07 -28.02 -39.86
CA ARG A 480 19.43 -28.55 -39.68
C ARG A 480 19.42 -29.98 -39.13
N ARG A 481 18.53 -30.31 -38.19
CA ARG A 481 18.43 -31.68 -37.65
C ARG A 481 17.95 -32.67 -38.70
N LEU A 482 16.97 -32.28 -39.52
CA LEU A 482 16.44 -33.11 -40.60
C LEU A 482 17.50 -33.36 -41.68
N VAL A 483 18.21 -32.32 -42.12
CA VAL A 483 19.29 -32.44 -43.13
C VAL A 483 20.42 -33.33 -42.62
N LYS A 484 20.84 -33.17 -41.36
CA LYS A 484 21.86 -34.04 -40.74
C LYS A 484 21.42 -35.51 -40.68
N ALA A 485 20.18 -35.77 -40.27
CA ALA A 485 19.65 -37.13 -40.24
C ALA A 485 19.56 -37.76 -41.65
N GLN A 486 19.26 -36.96 -42.68
CA GLN A 486 19.26 -37.41 -44.07
C GLN A 486 20.68 -37.66 -44.60
N SER A 487 21.65 -36.80 -44.28
CA SER A 487 23.05 -36.99 -44.71
C SER A 487 23.67 -38.22 -44.05
N GLU A 488 23.46 -38.44 -42.75
CA GLU A 488 23.95 -39.62 -42.04
C GLU A 488 23.37 -40.92 -42.62
N ARG A 489 22.09 -40.92 -43.01
CA ARG A 489 21.46 -42.06 -43.70
C ARG A 489 22.10 -42.33 -45.06
N LYS A 490 22.37 -41.29 -45.87
CA LYS A 490 23.04 -41.43 -47.17
C LYS A 490 24.47 -41.95 -47.04
N ILE A 491 25.22 -41.51 -46.02
CA ILE A 491 26.59 -41.98 -45.75
C ILE A 491 26.58 -43.48 -45.40
N ARG A 492 25.70 -43.90 -44.48
CA ARG A 492 25.57 -45.33 -44.10
C ARG A 492 25.21 -46.23 -45.29
N LEU A 493 24.32 -45.77 -46.17
CA LEU A 493 23.97 -46.50 -47.39
C LEU A 493 25.19 -46.70 -48.32
N ARG A 494 25.97 -45.64 -48.53
CA ARG A 494 27.20 -45.72 -49.34
C ARG A 494 28.25 -46.65 -48.72
N GLU A 495 28.41 -46.62 -47.40
CA GLU A 495 29.30 -47.53 -46.68
C GLU A 495 28.86 -49.00 -46.87
N THR A 496 27.56 -49.29 -46.80
CA THR A 496 27.03 -50.64 -47.03
C THR A 496 27.20 -51.11 -48.48
N GLU A 497 27.05 -50.22 -49.46
CA GLU A 497 27.28 -50.52 -50.88
C GLU A 497 28.75 -50.84 -51.17
N GLN A 498 29.69 -50.06 -50.61
CA GLN A 498 31.13 -50.32 -50.78
C GLN A 498 31.56 -51.67 -50.19
N VAL A 499 30.99 -52.07 -49.05
CA VAL A 499 31.27 -53.39 -48.47
C VAL A 499 30.63 -54.50 -49.30
N LEU A 500 29.44 -54.29 -49.85
CA LEU A 500 28.80 -55.23 -50.77
C LEU A 500 29.65 -55.47 -52.03
N ASP A 501 30.19 -54.41 -52.64
CA ASP A 501 31.06 -54.51 -53.82
C ASP A 501 32.33 -55.34 -53.53
N ARG A 502 32.91 -55.19 -52.33
CA ARG A 502 34.07 -55.98 -51.89
C ARG A 502 33.71 -57.46 -51.67
N LEU A 503 32.58 -57.73 -51.03
CA LEU A 503 32.13 -59.10 -50.76
C LEU A 503 31.74 -59.83 -52.05
N THR A 504 31.11 -59.15 -53.00
CA THR A 504 30.77 -59.71 -54.31
C THR A 504 32.01 -59.97 -55.18
N ALA A 505 33.05 -59.13 -55.08
CA ALA A 505 34.32 -59.36 -55.76
C ALA A 505 35.09 -60.59 -55.24
N LEU A 506 34.98 -60.90 -53.93
CA LEU A 506 35.72 -62.01 -53.30
C LEU A 506 35.00 -63.37 -53.40
N PHE A 507 33.67 -63.39 -53.22
CA PHE A 507 32.89 -64.63 -53.10
C PHE A 507 32.01 -64.92 -54.33
N GLY A 508 31.95 -63.99 -55.29
CA GLY A 508 31.17 -64.10 -56.52
C GLY A 508 29.68 -63.78 -56.36
N SER A 509 29.08 -63.25 -57.43
CA SER A 509 27.67 -62.81 -57.50
C SER A 509 26.64 -63.93 -57.32
N SER A 510 27.06 -65.20 -57.36
CA SER A 510 26.18 -66.34 -57.09
C SER A 510 26.03 -66.65 -55.59
N ARG A 511 26.95 -66.20 -54.73
CA ARG A 511 26.95 -66.49 -53.28
C ARG A 511 26.46 -65.33 -52.42
N VAL A 512 26.65 -64.10 -52.89
CA VAL A 512 26.15 -62.86 -52.27
C VAL A 512 25.19 -62.19 -53.24
N LEU A 513 23.91 -62.13 -52.88
CA LEU A 513 22.83 -61.78 -53.79
C LEU A 513 22.50 -60.27 -53.81
N GLY A 514 22.98 -59.52 -52.82
CA GLY A 514 22.80 -58.07 -52.74
C GLY A 514 22.08 -57.61 -51.47
N VAL A 515 21.74 -56.32 -51.44
CA VAL A 515 20.98 -55.68 -50.34
C VAL A 515 19.48 -55.77 -50.61
N ILE A 516 18.67 -55.96 -49.57
CA ILE A 516 17.20 -56.10 -49.68
C ILE A 516 16.55 -54.91 -50.40
N SER A 517 17.04 -53.68 -50.22
CA SER A 517 16.55 -52.47 -50.91
C SER A 517 16.57 -52.58 -52.43
N ASN A 518 17.46 -53.39 -53.00
CA ASN A 518 17.61 -53.59 -54.45
C ASN A 518 16.90 -54.85 -54.93
N LEU A 519 16.61 -55.79 -54.03
CA LEU A 519 15.99 -57.08 -54.34
C LEU A 519 14.46 -57.07 -54.26
N VAL A 520 13.90 -56.16 -53.46
CA VAL A 520 12.45 -56.08 -53.18
C VAL A 520 11.90 -54.72 -53.59
N SER A 521 10.86 -54.72 -54.41
CA SER A 521 10.10 -53.53 -54.80
C SER A 521 8.62 -53.68 -54.44
N PRO A 522 7.92 -52.63 -54.01
CA PRO A 522 6.49 -52.72 -53.74
C PRO A 522 5.69 -52.89 -55.05
N CYS A 523 4.62 -53.69 -55.04
CA CYS A 523 3.72 -53.86 -56.19
C CYS A 523 3.11 -52.54 -56.69
N LYS A 524 2.86 -51.58 -55.79
CA LYS A 524 2.34 -50.24 -56.10
C LYS A 524 3.07 -49.17 -55.27
N PRO A 525 3.27 -47.95 -55.79
CA PRO A 525 3.95 -46.88 -55.05
C PRO A 525 3.20 -46.44 -53.79
N ALA A 526 1.87 -46.62 -53.74
CA ALA A 526 1.05 -46.34 -52.56
C ALA A 526 1.43 -47.22 -51.35
N TYR A 527 1.90 -48.46 -51.58
CA TYR A 527 2.28 -49.38 -50.52
C TYR A 527 3.74 -49.25 -50.07
N ALA A 528 4.50 -48.31 -50.66
CA ALA A 528 5.90 -48.10 -50.30
C ALA A 528 6.08 -47.70 -48.83
N ALA A 529 5.12 -46.99 -48.24
CA ALA A 529 5.14 -46.62 -46.82
C ALA A 529 4.99 -47.86 -45.91
N ALA A 530 4.04 -48.73 -46.23
CA ALA A 530 3.82 -50.01 -45.55
C ALA A 530 5.06 -50.92 -45.64
N VAL A 531 5.64 -51.05 -46.83
CA VAL A 531 6.84 -51.87 -47.07
C VAL A 531 8.05 -51.34 -46.30
N ARG A 532 8.25 -50.02 -46.25
CA ARG A 532 9.34 -49.41 -45.46
C ARG A 532 9.17 -49.56 -43.96
N GLN A 533 7.95 -49.56 -43.45
CA GLN A 533 7.72 -49.69 -42.00
C GLN A 533 8.10 -51.10 -41.51
N VAL A 534 7.76 -52.14 -42.29
CA VAL A 534 8.00 -53.54 -41.92
C VAL A 534 9.42 -53.98 -42.27
N LEU A 535 9.88 -53.71 -43.49
CA LEU A 535 11.21 -54.12 -43.94
C LEU A 535 12.30 -53.11 -43.56
N GLY A 536 11.95 -51.91 -43.07
CA GLY A 536 12.86 -50.82 -42.70
C GLY A 536 14.15 -51.22 -41.99
N PRO A 537 14.09 -51.99 -40.88
CA PRO A 537 15.31 -52.44 -40.20
C PRO A 537 16.18 -53.39 -41.05
N TYR A 538 15.57 -54.12 -41.98
CA TYR A 538 16.23 -55.10 -42.84
C TYR A 538 16.55 -54.56 -44.24
N MET A 539 16.10 -53.35 -44.61
CA MET A 539 16.32 -52.78 -45.94
C MET A 539 17.81 -52.64 -46.29
N GLN A 540 18.67 -52.48 -45.28
CA GLN A 540 20.13 -52.36 -45.41
C GLN A 540 20.86 -53.70 -45.19
N ALA A 541 20.14 -54.81 -45.02
CA ALA A 541 20.73 -56.11 -44.78
C ALA A 541 21.18 -56.79 -46.08
N VAL A 542 22.34 -57.43 -46.05
CA VAL A 542 22.93 -58.16 -47.19
C VAL A 542 22.47 -59.61 -47.18
N VAL A 543 21.97 -60.11 -48.32
CA VAL A 543 21.46 -61.48 -48.47
C VAL A 543 22.54 -62.43 -49.00
N VAL A 544 22.72 -63.57 -48.34
CA VAL A 544 23.74 -64.59 -48.62
C VAL A 544 23.08 -65.96 -48.86
N ASP A 545 23.64 -66.79 -49.75
CA ASP A 545 23.02 -68.05 -50.17
C ASP A 545 23.06 -69.19 -49.12
N SER A 546 24.14 -69.32 -48.33
CA SER A 546 24.31 -70.42 -47.35
C SER A 546 24.85 -70.00 -45.98
N ARG A 547 24.63 -70.85 -44.97
CA ARG A 547 25.21 -70.68 -43.62
C ARG A 547 26.74 -70.79 -43.63
N ASN A 548 27.31 -71.54 -44.57
CA ASN A 548 28.77 -71.67 -44.70
C ASN A 548 29.38 -70.38 -45.26
N THR A 549 28.77 -69.80 -46.30
CA THR A 549 29.17 -68.51 -46.86
C THR A 549 29.01 -67.37 -45.85
N LEU A 550 28.00 -67.43 -44.96
CA LEU A 550 27.87 -66.47 -43.86
C LEU A 550 29.07 -66.56 -42.89
N LYS A 551 29.50 -67.77 -42.50
CA LYS A 551 30.66 -67.94 -41.60
C LYS A 551 31.93 -67.39 -42.21
N GLU A 552 32.15 -67.62 -43.51
CA GLU A 552 33.28 -67.09 -44.26
C GLU A 552 33.25 -65.55 -44.35
N CYS A 553 32.08 -64.97 -44.66
CA CYS A 553 31.90 -63.52 -44.70
C CYS A 553 32.08 -62.87 -43.32
N VAL A 554 31.55 -63.47 -42.25
CA VAL A 554 31.70 -62.96 -40.88
C VAL A 554 33.15 -63.05 -40.40
N ALA A 555 33.87 -64.12 -40.76
CA ALA A 555 35.29 -64.23 -40.47
C ALA A 555 36.09 -63.12 -41.18
N TYR A 556 35.80 -62.87 -42.46
CA TYR A 556 36.41 -61.80 -43.24
C TYR A 556 36.14 -60.41 -42.63
N LEU A 557 34.87 -60.08 -42.34
CA LEU A 557 34.49 -58.78 -41.76
C LEU A 557 35.18 -58.51 -40.41
N LYS A 558 35.36 -59.56 -39.58
CA LYS A 558 36.08 -59.45 -38.31
C LYS A 558 37.59 -59.25 -38.49
N THR A 559 38.20 -59.89 -39.48
CA THR A 559 39.63 -59.73 -39.78
C THR A 559 39.93 -58.36 -40.39
N SER A 560 39.02 -57.83 -41.22
CA SER A 560 39.19 -56.56 -41.94
C SER A 560 38.70 -55.31 -41.18
N GLN A 561 38.17 -55.46 -39.96
CA GLN A 561 37.62 -54.35 -39.12
C GLN A 561 36.59 -53.46 -39.86
N GLU A 562 35.73 -54.07 -40.66
CA GLU A 562 34.69 -53.34 -41.39
C GLU A 562 33.47 -53.03 -40.49
N PRO A 563 32.65 -52.01 -40.83
CA PRO A 563 31.49 -51.62 -40.03
C PRO A 563 30.49 -52.77 -39.86
N SER A 564 29.72 -52.73 -38.77
CA SER A 564 28.72 -53.75 -38.43
C SER A 564 27.56 -53.75 -39.43
N ILE A 565 27.52 -54.74 -40.31
CA ILE A 565 26.45 -54.92 -41.31
C ILE A 565 25.56 -56.09 -40.92
N GLN A 566 24.26 -55.94 -41.13
CA GLN A 566 23.30 -57.02 -40.94
C GLN A 566 23.31 -57.96 -42.16
N MET A 567 23.44 -59.26 -41.93
CA MET A 567 23.43 -60.28 -43.00
C MET A 567 22.29 -61.28 -42.78
N LEU A 568 21.58 -61.61 -43.86
CA LEU A 568 20.47 -62.56 -43.88
C LEU A 568 20.81 -63.75 -44.78
N VAL A 569 20.46 -64.96 -44.35
CA VAL A 569 20.76 -66.19 -45.09
C VAL A 569 19.47 -66.73 -45.73
N LEU A 570 19.56 -67.17 -46.99
CA LEU A 570 18.43 -67.79 -47.66
C LEU A 570 18.00 -69.10 -46.98
N PRO A 571 16.70 -69.28 -46.70
CA PRO A 571 16.19 -70.54 -46.17
C PRO A 571 16.19 -71.62 -47.27
N LEU A 572 16.63 -72.83 -46.91
CA LEU A 572 16.67 -74.01 -47.80
C LEU A 572 15.31 -74.72 -47.91
N THR A 573 14.37 -74.41 -47.02
CA THR A 573 13.04 -75.03 -46.90
C THR A 573 11.96 -73.95 -46.92
N ALA A 574 10.83 -74.24 -47.56
CA ALA A 574 9.68 -73.36 -47.52
C ALA A 574 9.21 -73.18 -46.06
N PRO A 575 8.88 -71.95 -45.62
CA PRO A 575 8.39 -71.73 -44.27
C PRO A 575 7.07 -72.47 -44.06
N ALA A 576 6.86 -72.99 -42.85
CA ALA A 576 5.59 -73.62 -42.46
C ALA A 576 4.48 -72.57 -42.53
N TYR A 577 3.60 -72.69 -43.54
CA TYR A 577 2.51 -71.75 -43.76
C TYR A 577 1.54 -71.81 -42.59
N ARG A 578 1.43 -70.73 -41.81
CA ARG A 578 0.39 -70.63 -40.78
C ARG A 578 -0.92 -70.25 -41.46
N PRO A 579 -2.00 -71.02 -41.29
CA PRO A 579 -3.27 -70.71 -41.94
C PRO A 579 -3.80 -69.36 -41.43
N LEU A 580 -4.31 -68.56 -42.37
CA LEU A 580 -5.04 -67.33 -42.05
C LEU A 580 -6.21 -67.64 -41.11
N PRO A 581 -6.56 -66.75 -40.17
CA PRO A 581 -7.77 -66.92 -39.38
C PRO A 581 -9.00 -66.97 -40.32
N LYS A 582 -9.78 -68.05 -40.24
CA LYS A 582 -10.94 -68.35 -41.11
C LYS A 582 -12.01 -67.25 -41.15
N THR A 583 -11.99 -66.30 -40.22
CA THR A 583 -12.95 -65.19 -40.09
C THR A 583 -12.66 -63.96 -40.95
N ALA A 584 -11.54 -63.92 -41.68
CA ALA A 584 -11.11 -62.74 -42.44
C ALA A 584 -10.85 -63.02 -43.94
N GLU A 585 -11.51 -64.02 -44.51
CA GLU A 585 -11.43 -64.32 -45.95
C GLU A 585 -12.07 -63.18 -46.75
N GLY A 586 -11.22 -62.36 -47.41
CA GLY A 586 -11.64 -61.41 -48.45
C GLY A 586 -11.14 -59.97 -48.34
N ARG A 587 -10.64 -59.51 -47.17
CA ARG A 587 -10.15 -58.12 -46.98
C ARG A 587 -8.77 -57.99 -46.35
N VAL A 588 -8.15 -59.10 -45.97
CA VAL A 588 -6.83 -59.16 -45.36
C VAL A 588 -5.92 -59.98 -46.26
N ALA A 589 -4.80 -59.41 -46.68
CA ALA A 589 -3.81 -60.08 -47.50
C ALA A 589 -2.56 -60.39 -46.66
N LEU A 590 -1.89 -61.50 -46.99
CA LEU A 590 -0.56 -61.77 -46.44
C LEU A 590 0.41 -60.74 -47.00
N PHE A 591 1.26 -60.18 -46.13
CA PHE A 591 2.18 -59.12 -46.50
C PHE A 591 3.15 -59.51 -47.63
N SER A 592 3.45 -60.81 -47.77
CA SER A 592 4.24 -61.34 -48.89
C SER A 592 3.65 -60.97 -50.26
N SER A 593 2.32 -61.00 -50.42
CA SER A 593 1.61 -60.72 -51.69
C SER A 593 1.78 -59.29 -52.25
N ILE A 594 2.38 -58.38 -51.48
CA ILE A 594 2.53 -56.95 -51.82
C ILE A 594 3.98 -56.62 -52.24
N CYS A 595 4.90 -57.56 -52.05
CA CYS A 595 6.30 -57.44 -52.42
C CYS A 595 6.55 -58.10 -53.78
N LEU A 596 7.21 -57.40 -54.71
CA LEU A 596 7.77 -57.99 -55.92
C LEU A 596 9.26 -58.23 -55.71
N VAL A 597 9.72 -59.42 -56.02
CA VAL A 597 11.15 -59.73 -56.11
C VAL A 597 11.66 -59.28 -57.48
N SER A 598 12.86 -58.71 -57.54
CA SER A 598 13.43 -58.18 -58.79
C SER A 598 13.40 -59.24 -59.92
N PRO A 599 12.88 -58.90 -61.11
CA PRO A 599 12.79 -59.81 -62.25
C PRO A 599 14.15 -60.16 -62.87
N SER A 600 15.24 -59.51 -62.44
CA SER A 600 16.60 -59.73 -62.94
C SER A 600 17.29 -60.98 -62.37
N LEU A 601 16.68 -61.69 -61.42
CA LEU A 601 17.24 -62.90 -60.82
C LEU A 601 16.63 -64.19 -61.42
N PRO A 602 17.38 -65.31 -61.44
CA PRO A 602 16.85 -66.62 -61.84
C PRO A 602 15.65 -67.06 -60.99
N LEU A 603 14.66 -67.71 -61.62
CA LEU A 603 13.40 -68.17 -60.98
C LEU A 603 13.62 -68.94 -59.67
N HIS A 604 14.58 -69.87 -59.65
CA HIS A 604 14.89 -70.66 -58.45
C HIS A 604 15.47 -69.83 -57.27
N ILE A 605 16.07 -68.67 -57.56
CA ILE A 605 16.55 -67.73 -56.52
C ILE A 605 15.41 -66.79 -56.09
N GLN A 606 14.52 -66.42 -57.01
CA GLN A 606 13.33 -65.63 -56.70
C GLN A 606 12.41 -66.36 -55.69
N ASP A 607 12.21 -67.66 -55.87
CA ASP A 607 11.42 -68.48 -54.94
C ASP A 607 12.05 -68.52 -53.54
N ARG A 608 13.38 -68.61 -53.46
CA ARG A 608 14.10 -68.61 -52.17
C ARG A 608 14.05 -67.26 -51.46
N ILE A 609 14.16 -66.16 -52.20
CA ILE A 609 14.01 -64.80 -51.64
C ILE A 609 12.56 -64.58 -51.18
N TRP A 610 11.60 -65.10 -51.94
CA TRP A 610 10.20 -65.09 -51.53
C TRP A 610 9.98 -65.85 -50.21
N HIS A 611 10.61 -67.02 -50.05
CA HIS A 611 10.58 -67.76 -48.78
C HIS A 611 11.22 -66.97 -47.62
N LEU A 612 12.31 -66.25 -47.85
CA LEU A 612 12.93 -65.38 -46.84
C LEU A 612 11.98 -64.23 -46.42
N ILE A 613 11.33 -63.57 -47.39
CA ILE A 613 10.37 -62.49 -47.10
C ILE A 613 9.14 -63.04 -46.40
N ALA A 614 8.64 -64.20 -46.82
CA ALA A 614 7.51 -64.87 -46.19
C ALA A 614 7.80 -65.30 -44.75
N ASP A 615 9.05 -65.69 -44.45
CA ASP A 615 9.48 -66.01 -43.09
C ASP A 615 9.57 -64.75 -42.21
N LEU A 616 10.25 -63.71 -42.71
CA LEU A 616 10.36 -62.40 -42.02
C LEU A 616 9.01 -61.72 -41.79
N CYS A 617 8.06 -61.91 -42.71
CA CYS A 617 6.74 -61.28 -42.67
C CYS A 617 5.62 -62.24 -42.26
N SER A 618 5.95 -63.44 -41.79
CA SER A 618 4.99 -64.50 -41.43
C SER A 618 3.96 -64.07 -40.38
N ASP A 619 4.35 -63.08 -39.58
CA ASP A 619 3.61 -62.55 -38.45
C ASP A 619 2.91 -61.21 -38.74
N VAL A 620 2.97 -60.72 -40.00
CA VAL A 620 2.48 -59.40 -40.39
C VAL A 620 1.35 -59.52 -41.41
N LEU A 621 0.21 -58.89 -41.10
CA LEU A 621 -0.97 -58.82 -41.97
C LEU A 621 -1.10 -57.43 -42.57
N PHE A 622 -1.55 -57.37 -43.83
CA PHE A 622 -1.85 -56.12 -44.50
C PHE A 622 -3.36 -55.87 -44.58
N CYS A 623 -3.78 -54.64 -44.29
CA CYS A 623 -5.18 -54.21 -44.32
C CYS A 623 -5.32 -52.83 -44.98
N ASP A 624 -6.27 -52.70 -45.92
CA ASP A 624 -6.56 -51.42 -46.57
C ASP A 624 -7.56 -50.54 -45.76
N ASP A 625 -8.32 -51.13 -44.82
CA ASP A 625 -9.39 -50.43 -44.10
C ASP A 625 -9.23 -50.48 -42.57
N VAL A 626 -9.44 -49.34 -41.91
CA VAL A 626 -9.38 -49.14 -40.45
C VAL A 626 -10.44 -49.99 -39.73
N SER A 627 -11.58 -50.25 -40.38
CA SER A 627 -12.63 -51.12 -39.82
C SER A 627 -12.14 -52.57 -39.62
N SER A 628 -11.26 -53.04 -40.52
CA SER A 628 -10.69 -54.38 -40.48
C SER A 628 -9.69 -54.54 -39.34
N ILE A 629 -8.98 -53.47 -38.96
CA ILE A 629 -8.07 -53.47 -37.80
C ILE A 629 -8.83 -53.72 -36.51
N LYS A 630 -9.99 -53.07 -36.32
CA LYS A 630 -10.82 -53.30 -35.14
C LYS A 630 -11.28 -54.75 -35.08
N MET A 631 -11.72 -55.34 -36.19
CA MET A 631 -12.14 -56.75 -36.24
C MET A 631 -11.01 -57.71 -35.87
N ILE A 632 -9.81 -57.50 -36.42
CA ILE A 632 -8.62 -58.31 -36.10
C ILE A 632 -8.21 -58.11 -34.63
N ALA A 633 -8.30 -56.88 -34.12
CA ALA A 633 -8.02 -56.55 -32.74
C ALA A 633 -9.04 -57.13 -31.74
N THR A 634 -10.28 -57.37 -32.17
CA THR A 634 -11.35 -57.92 -31.30
C THR A 634 -11.37 -59.46 -31.32
N SER A 635 -10.74 -60.10 -32.31
CA SER A 635 -10.63 -61.56 -32.38
C SER A 635 -9.70 -62.09 -31.30
N LYS A 636 -10.18 -63.06 -30.49
CA LYS A 636 -9.47 -63.62 -29.33
C LYS A 636 -8.15 -64.30 -29.75
N GLY A 637 -7.07 -63.51 -29.72
CA GLY A 637 -5.70 -63.93 -30.00
C GLY A 637 -4.96 -62.93 -30.88
N HIS A 638 -4.44 -61.84 -30.30
CA HIS A 638 -3.52 -60.90 -30.95
C HIS A 638 -2.19 -61.58 -31.30
N ARG A 639 -2.18 -62.46 -32.30
CA ARG A 639 -0.99 -63.23 -32.72
C ARG A 639 -0.22 -62.59 -33.89
N PHE A 640 -0.81 -61.58 -34.54
CA PHE A 640 -0.27 -60.95 -35.75
C PHE A 640 -0.15 -59.43 -35.60
N SER A 641 0.91 -58.86 -36.16
CA SER A 641 1.07 -57.40 -36.35
C SER A 641 0.30 -56.97 -37.60
N VAL A 642 -0.26 -55.76 -37.61
CA VAL A 642 -1.08 -55.27 -38.75
C VAL A 642 -0.49 -53.97 -39.30
N VAL A 643 -0.38 -53.87 -40.63
CA VAL A 643 0.12 -52.69 -41.34
C VAL A 643 -0.94 -52.18 -42.31
N MET A 644 -1.13 -50.86 -42.35
CA MET A 644 -1.99 -50.18 -43.33
C MET A 644 -1.23 -49.67 -44.55
N SER A 645 -1.96 -49.39 -45.64
CA SER A 645 -1.44 -48.67 -46.83
C SER A 645 -0.65 -47.40 -46.47
N ASP A 646 -1.11 -46.68 -45.45
CA ASP A 646 -0.56 -45.38 -45.04
C ASP A 646 0.70 -45.48 -44.16
N GLY A 647 1.17 -46.70 -43.87
CA GLY A 647 2.35 -46.94 -43.03
C GLY A 647 2.10 -46.91 -41.53
N SER A 648 0.84 -46.85 -41.10
CA SER A 648 0.48 -47.06 -39.69
C SER A 648 0.68 -48.53 -39.30
N PHE A 649 1.29 -48.76 -38.13
CA PHE A 649 1.69 -50.08 -37.66
C PHE A 649 1.07 -50.40 -36.30
N LEU A 650 0.40 -51.55 -36.21
CA LEU A 650 -0.08 -52.12 -34.95
C LEU A 650 0.79 -53.33 -34.59
N SER A 651 1.55 -53.21 -33.52
CA SER A 651 2.36 -54.30 -32.97
C SER A 651 1.48 -55.34 -32.26
N LYS A 652 1.96 -56.58 -32.18
CA LYS A 652 1.32 -57.67 -31.41
C LYS A 652 1.06 -57.30 -29.94
N ASN A 653 1.86 -56.38 -29.39
CA ASN A 653 1.77 -55.92 -28.00
C ASN A 653 0.78 -54.75 -27.80
N GLY A 654 0.00 -54.39 -28.84
CA GLY A 654 -1.02 -53.34 -28.76
C GLY A 654 -0.50 -51.91 -28.93
N VAL A 655 0.79 -51.74 -29.27
CA VAL A 655 1.36 -50.42 -29.59
C VAL A 655 0.94 -50.03 -31.01
N PHE A 656 0.26 -48.89 -31.14
CA PHE A 656 -0.13 -48.31 -32.42
C PHE A 656 0.79 -47.14 -32.77
N GLU A 657 1.64 -47.33 -33.78
CA GLU A 657 2.53 -46.30 -34.30
C GLU A 657 1.89 -45.66 -35.55
N ILE A 658 1.58 -44.38 -35.44
CA ILE A 658 1.15 -43.56 -36.57
C ILE A 658 2.40 -42.96 -37.18
N CYS A 659 2.75 -43.39 -38.39
CA CYS A 659 3.78 -42.71 -39.17
C CYS A 659 3.17 -41.41 -39.71
N PRO A 660 3.64 -40.22 -39.31
CA PRO A 660 3.17 -38.99 -39.92
C PRO A 660 3.54 -39.05 -41.40
N GLN A 661 2.55 -38.81 -42.28
CA GLN A 661 2.85 -38.58 -43.69
C GLN A 661 3.97 -37.56 -43.75
N VAL A 662 5.09 -37.93 -44.38
CA VAL A 662 6.12 -36.98 -44.74
C VAL A 662 5.38 -35.90 -45.52
N MET A 663 5.16 -34.74 -44.88
CA MET A 663 4.75 -33.55 -45.60
C MET A 663 5.74 -33.46 -46.75
N ARG A 664 5.23 -33.53 -47.99
CA ARG A 664 5.99 -33.13 -49.16
C ARG A 664 6.24 -31.63 -49.00
N SER A 665 7.15 -31.27 -48.10
CA SER A 665 7.79 -29.98 -48.11
C SER A 665 8.52 -29.94 -49.43
N SER A 666 8.09 -29.01 -50.28
CA SER A 666 8.76 -28.56 -51.48
C SER A 666 10.25 -28.82 -51.44
N SER A 667 10.72 -29.51 -52.46
CA SER A 667 12.11 -29.69 -52.84
C SER A 667 12.86 -28.36 -52.82
N THR A 668 13.41 -28.01 -51.67
CA THR A 668 14.61 -27.18 -51.59
C THR A 668 15.71 -28.13 -51.17
N ASP A 669 16.51 -28.58 -52.14
CA ASP A 669 17.83 -29.17 -51.89
C ASP A 669 18.74 -28.05 -51.33
N SER A 670 18.38 -27.49 -50.18
CA SER A 670 19.27 -26.61 -49.44
C SER A 670 20.40 -27.47 -48.93
N THR A 671 21.62 -27.16 -49.36
CA THR A 671 22.79 -27.89 -48.88
C THR A 671 22.94 -27.64 -47.38
N ALA A 672 23.60 -28.57 -46.67
CA ALA A 672 23.83 -28.40 -45.23
C ALA A 672 24.61 -27.10 -44.91
N GLU A 673 25.36 -26.57 -45.88
CA GLU A 673 26.13 -25.34 -45.82
C GLU A 673 25.21 -24.10 -45.87
N ASP A 674 24.22 -24.05 -46.77
CA ASP A 674 23.26 -22.94 -46.87
C ASP A 674 22.45 -22.75 -45.56
N VAL A 675 22.02 -23.86 -44.95
CA VAL A 675 21.28 -23.84 -43.67
C VAL A 675 22.18 -23.38 -42.52
N LEU A 676 23.49 -23.68 -42.58
CA LEU A 676 24.47 -23.23 -41.58
C LEU A 676 24.74 -21.72 -41.70
N GLU A 677 24.87 -21.19 -42.91
CA GLU A 677 25.05 -19.76 -43.15
C GLU A 677 23.83 -18.95 -42.67
N GLN A 678 22.63 -19.37 -43.04
CA GLN A 678 21.39 -18.73 -42.59
C GLN A 678 21.22 -18.77 -41.07
N LEU A 679 21.60 -19.88 -40.42
CA LEU A 679 21.63 -19.99 -38.96
C LEU A 679 22.63 -19.03 -38.32
N SER A 680 23.77 -18.80 -38.97
CA SER A 680 24.80 -17.90 -38.46
C SER A 680 24.33 -16.44 -38.51
N MET A 681 23.68 -16.04 -39.60
CA MET A 681 23.10 -14.71 -39.79
C MET A 681 21.96 -14.46 -38.80
N ALA A 682 21.01 -15.39 -38.67
CA ALA A 682 19.89 -15.26 -37.74
C ALA A 682 20.35 -15.19 -36.27
N LYS A 683 21.45 -15.86 -35.91
CA LYS A 683 22.07 -15.75 -34.58
C LYS A 683 22.78 -14.42 -34.35
N ALA A 684 23.35 -13.82 -35.39
CA ALA A 684 23.97 -12.49 -35.29
C ALA A 684 22.88 -11.42 -35.07
N GLU A 685 21.81 -11.44 -35.87
CA GLU A 685 20.65 -10.56 -35.70
C GLU A 685 20.00 -10.70 -34.31
N LEU A 686 19.92 -11.94 -33.79
CA LEU A 686 19.41 -12.20 -32.45
C LEU A 686 20.29 -11.56 -31.36
N ARG A 687 21.62 -11.61 -31.48
CA ARG A 687 22.55 -10.95 -30.54
C ARG A 687 22.43 -9.43 -30.55
N GLU A 688 22.19 -8.83 -31.72
CA GLU A 688 21.97 -7.39 -31.83
C GLU A 688 20.69 -6.97 -31.10
N THR A 689 19.59 -7.71 -31.27
CA THR A 689 18.34 -7.44 -30.53
C THR A 689 18.49 -7.67 -29.02
N GLU A 690 19.27 -8.67 -28.58
CA GLU A 690 19.58 -8.89 -27.16
C GLU A 690 20.39 -7.73 -26.55
N SER A 691 21.32 -7.14 -27.30
CA SER A 691 22.08 -5.97 -26.85
C SER A 691 21.17 -4.75 -26.61
N ILE A 692 20.18 -4.55 -27.48
CA ILE A 692 19.17 -3.48 -27.33
C ILE A 692 18.28 -3.76 -26.11
N LEU A 693 17.85 -5.01 -25.91
CA LEU A 693 17.11 -5.43 -24.72
C LEU A 693 17.93 -5.28 -23.43
N GLY A 694 19.27 -5.41 -23.49
CA GLY A 694 20.15 -5.16 -22.36
C GLY A 694 20.06 -3.74 -21.78
N ARG A 695 19.58 -2.76 -22.55
CA ARG A 695 19.38 -1.37 -22.09
C ARG A 695 18.10 -1.15 -21.26
N ILE A 696 17.38 -2.22 -20.85
CA ILE A 696 16.16 -2.12 -20.01
C ILE A 696 16.41 -1.31 -18.72
N THR A 697 17.63 -1.33 -18.20
CA THR A 697 18.04 -0.56 -17.03
C THR A 697 17.89 0.96 -17.23
N GLU A 698 18.17 1.48 -18.43
CA GLU A 698 17.98 2.89 -18.78
C GLU A 698 16.48 3.26 -18.79
N LEU A 699 15.64 2.35 -19.31
CA LEU A 699 14.18 2.49 -19.29
C LEU A 699 13.64 2.55 -17.85
N HIS A 700 14.15 1.67 -16.98
CA HIS A 700 13.78 1.64 -15.57
C HIS A 700 14.20 2.91 -14.83
N HIS A 701 15.42 3.39 -15.07
CA HIS A 701 15.92 4.62 -14.47
C HIS A 701 15.11 5.84 -14.92
N LEU A 702 14.78 5.95 -16.22
CA LEU A 702 13.93 7.03 -16.73
C LEU A 702 12.51 6.97 -16.17
N LYS A 703 11.96 5.76 -16.00
CA LYS A 703 10.64 5.57 -15.37
C LYS A 703 10.63 5.98 -13.89
N GLN A 704 11.68 5.66 -13.14
CA GLN A 704 11.83 6.11 -11.75
C GLN A 704 11.94 7.64 -11.67
N LYS A 705 12.77 8.25 -12.54
CA LYS A 705 12.92 9.72 -12.62
C LYS A 705 11.60 10.41 -12.99
N TYR A 706 10.82 9.85 -13.91
CA TYR A 706 9.49 10.37 -14.26
C TYR A 706 8.51 10.25 -13.08
N MET A 707 8.52 9.15 -12.34
CA MET A 707 7.64 8.96 -11.19
C MET A 707 7.97 9.91 -10.03
N SER A 708 9.25 10.18 -9.77
CA SER A 708 9.65 11.15 -8.73
C SER A 708 9.24 12.58 -9.09
N MET A 709 9.46 13.02 -10.34
CA MET A 709 9.00 14.34 -10.80
C MET A 709 7.48 14.47 -10.74
N LYS A 710 6.73 13.42 -11.12
CA LYS A 710 5.27 13.42 -11.06
C LYS A 710 4.74 13.50 -9.62
N GLN A 711 5.46 12.92 -8.66
CA GLN A 711 5.13 13.02 -7.25
C GLN A 711 5.39 14.43 -6.72
N GLN A 712 6.54 15.03 -7.05
CA GLN A 712 6.84 16.42 -6.73
C GLN A 712 5.82 17.40 -7.31
N HIS A 713 5.37 17.18 -8.55
CA HIS A 713 4.31 17.98 -9.17
C HIS A 713 2.99 17.87 -8.41
N ARG A 714 2.56 16.66 -8.00
CA ARG A 714 1.34 16.46 -7.21
C ARG A 714 1.42 17.13 -5.84
N ASP A 715 2.57 17.04 -5.19
CA ASP A 715 2.80 17.65 -3.87
C ASP A 715 2.74 19.19 -3.99
N ALA A 716 3.39 19.77 -5.00
CA ALA A 716 3.31 21.20 -5.29
C ALA A 716 1.87 21.65 -5.63
N GLN A 717 1.14 20.88 -6.42
CA GLN A 717 -0.26 21.17 -6.77
C GLN A 717 -1.18 21.12 -5.55
N SER A 718 -1.00 20.14 -4.65
CA SER A 718 -1.77 20.06 -3.41
C SER A 718 -1.52 21.24 -2.47
N ARG A 719 -0.27 21.71 -2.40
CA ARG A 719 0.10 22.89 -1.60
C ARG A 719 -0.47 24.17 -2.20
N LEU A 720 -0.49 24.30 -3.52
CA LEU A 720 -1.14 25.40 -4.21
C LEU A 720 -2.64 25.42 -3.91
N GLU A 721 -3.33 24.27 -3.99
CA GLU A 721 -4.76 24.17 -3.69
C GLU A 721 -5.10 24.59 -2.25
N LEU A 722 -4.27 24.19 -1.29
CA LEU A 722 -4.41 24.60 0.12
C LEU A 722 -4.24 26.11 0.28
N LEU A 723 -3.21 26.70 -0.34
CA LEU A 723 -2.96 28.14 -0.31
C LEU A 723 -4.08 28.93 -0.99
N THR A 724 -4.62 28.46 -2.13
CA THR A 724 -5.77 29.11 -2.77
C THR A 724 -7.03 29.07 -1.89
N LYS A 725 -7.23 27.98 -1.15
CA LYS A 725 -8.34 27.88 -0.17
C LYS A 725 -8.15 28.83 1.00
N GLU A 726 -6.92 28.98 1.50
CA GLU A 726 -6.59 29.94 2.56
C GLU A 726 -6.81 31.39 2.11
N VAL A 727 -6.35 31.76 0.90
CA VAL A 727 -6.59 33.09 0.33
C VAL A 727 -8.09 33.35 0.10
N SER A 728 -8.86 32.34 -0.33
CA SER A 728 -10.32 32.48 -0.52
C SER A 728 -11.13 32.58 0.76
N LYS A 729 -10.56 32.19 1.92
CA LYS A 729 -11.21 32.32 3.22
C LYS A 729 -10.95 33.66 3.89
N GLN A 730 -9.91 34.37 3.45
CA GLN A 730 -9.51 35.68 3.99
C GLN A 730 -10.05 36.85 3.16
N ASN A 731 -10.39 36.63 1.88
CA ASN A 731 -11.24 37.52 1.09
C ASN A 731 -12.71 37.24 1.42
#